data_AF-A0A7W8JZP3-F1
#
_entry.id   AF-A0A7W8JZP3-F1
#
_cell.length_a   1.000
_cell.length_b   1.000
_cell.length_c   1.000
_cell.angle_alpha   90.00
_cell.angle_beta   90.00
_cell.angle_gamma   90.00
#
_symmetry.space_group_name_H-M   'P 1'
#
loop_
_entity.id
_entity.type
_entity.pdbx_description
1 polymer ?
#
loop_
_entity_poly.entity_id
_entity_poly.type
_entity_poly.pdbx_seq_one_letter_code
_entity_poly.pdbx_strand_id
1 'polypeptide(L)'
;MNAPLVRLGLPLLSLSLLLAACGGGGTVNPPPGTPITSTADSGPGTLRELLDSAGAGDTLRLDSGTITLVGPLKVTKSVTLNLGSSVIDANSKGRALEIPSGVTVTITGGTLKGGTGAPITLANVGQQELTVATYGGVLVNEGTLTLDGTTVTGGKANMGGGIANLKGGTLTLKGNSNVTGNTAQVLPENKEESSGGGGGIFNKGTLEVEAGSVSTNTATYSGGGIYGGVGSATTISGGKVDGNTVTAPVVQTETNTTGSAGGGIYSNGEVTITGGSVSGNTASYFGGGITVQSTLDAQGNLVQPKITMSGGSIENNRLTDTMNAGVGGGMWTNGDLTMTGGTVKGNMASYGGGFVVYRNASITGGTFEGNTASKSGGGLLLITPASRATNSTVTFGGTATVKGNSSGEDGGGISVSRTILTMTGGTVTGNTTVNTGGGISLGGGTNSTIEGGVISNNKATGSTDGGGGVRVFSNGKLTLSGGAISGNSALRTGGGLVVGGQVTMTGGEISSNTVTGKGDGQGSGGGVQMYASSTFTASGGSIKDNTAWYGGGVFVGGAYENSPGGQFALSGATVSGNKATDGNVGGGFFNDGKLTISSGSVTGNTAPRSGGGVFNSKRATYAQPGGSVTGNNPDNVFNEP
;
A
#
# COMPACT_ATOMS: atom_id res chain seq x y z
N MET A 1 -54.83 -29.61 15.98
CA MET A 1 -53.65 -30.47 16.24
C MET A 1 -52.52 -29.57 16.67
N ASN A 2 -52.06 -29.77 17.89
CA ASN A 2 -50.98 -29.05 18.55
C ASN A 2 -49.63 -29.35 17.89
N ALA A 3 -48.80 -28.33 17.71
CA ALA A 3 -47.35 -28.47 17.51
C ALA A 3 -46.64 -27.24 18.12
N PRO A 4 -45.39 -27.38 18.59
CA PRO A 4 -45.00 -26.94 19.93
C PRO A 4 -44.16 -25.66 19.99
N LEU A 5 -44.18 -25.04 21.17
CA LEU A 5 -43.27 -23.98 21.60
C LEU A 5 -41.84 -24.52 21.75
N VAL A 6 -40.88 -23.90 21.06
CA VAL A 6 -39.43 -24.05 21.30
C VAL A 6 -38.98 -22.89 22.20
N ARG A 7 -38.40 -23.24 23.35
CA ARG A 7 -37.75 -22.32 24.30
C ARG A 7 -36.45 -21.76 23.68
N LEU A 8 -36.32 -20.44 23.60
CA LEU A 8 -35.03 -19.76 23.63
C LEU A 8 -34.72 -19.35 25.08
N GLY A 9 -33.58 -19.81 25.59
CA GLY A 9 -33.02 -19.32 26.86
C GLY A 9 -32.28 -17.99 26.64
N LEU A 10 -32.74 -16.93 27.27
CA LEU A 10 -31.97 -15.72 27.53
C LEU A 10 -31.28 -15.85 28.91
N PRO A 11 -30.01 -15.44 29.08
CA PRO A 11 -29.39 -15.37 30.39
C PRO A 11 -29.94 -14.18 31.20
N LEU A 12 -30.22 -14.43 32.47
CA LEU A 12 -30.71 -13.48 33.47
C LEU A 12 -29.79 -12.26 33.60
N LEU A 13 -30.36 -11.07 33.39
CA LEU A 13 -29.97 -9.85 34.09
C LEU A 13 -30.30 -10.06 35.58
N SER A 14 -29.29 -10.07 36.45
CA SER A 14 -29.52 -9.89 37.89
C SER A 14 -29.36 -8.41 38.23
N LEU A 15 -30.52 -7.77 38.46
CA LEU A 15 -30.64 -6.48 39.12
C LEU A 15 -30.79 -6.77 40.62
N SER A 16 -29.82 -6.37 41.44
CA SER A 16 -29.98 -6.37 42.89
C SER A 16 -29.52 -5.05 43.50
N LEU A 17 -30.53 -4.22 43.71
CA LEU A 17 -30.83 -3.40 44.90
C LEU A 17 -29.72 -2.49 45.48
N LEU A 18 -30.00 -1.20 45.32
CA LEU A 18 -29.48 -0.05 46.04
C LEU A 18 -29.72 -0.21 47.56
N LEU A 19 -28.66 -0.27 48.37
CA LEU A 19 -28.71 0.16 49.77
C LEU A 19 -27.93 1.46 49.89
N ALA A 20 -28.66 2.56 50.10
CA ALA A 20 -28.10 3.80 50.60
C ALA A 20 -27.76 3.63 52.08
N ALA A 21 -26.48 3.62 52.42
CA ALA A 21 -26.00 3.90 53.76
C ALA A 21 -25.32 5.27 53.74
N CYS A 22 -25.96 6.24 54.38
CA CYS A 22 -25.40 7.55 54.66
C CYS A 22 -24.48 7.43 55.87
N GLY A 23 -23.24 7.93 55.78
CA GLY A 23 -22.37 8.18 56.93
C GLY A 23 -21.04 7.44 56.91
N GLY A 24 -19.97 8.15 56.52
CA GLY A 24 -18.58 7.73 56.70
C GLY A 24 -17.77 7.94 55.42
N GLY A 25 -16.90 8.95 55.42
CA GLY A 25 -15.96 9.21 54.33
C GLY A 25 -15.04 8.02 54.10
N GLY A 26 -15.43 7.16 53.16
CA GLY A 26 -14.58 6.10 52.63
C GLY A 26 -13.75 6.70 51.51
N THR A 27 -12.50 7.06 51.83
CA THR A 27 -11.44 7.17 50.84
C THR A 27 -11.53 5.96 49.92
N VAL A 28 -11.70 6.18 48.61
CA VAL A 28 -11.49 5.13 47.60
C VAL A 28 -10.14 4.52 47.96
N ASN A 29 -10.12 3.27 48.43
CA ASN A 29 -8.88 2.65 48.83
C ASN A 29 -7.97 2.71 47.60
N PRO A 30 -6.85 3.44 47.65
CA PRO A 30 -6.05 3.63 46.46
C PRO A 30 -5.59 2.25 45.97
N PRO A 31 -5.43 2.06 44.64
CA PRO A 31 -5.13 0.75 44.10
C PRO A 31 -3.89 0.16 44.78
N PRO A 32 -3.86 -1.17 45.01
CA PRO A 32 -2.80 -1.82 45.77
C PRO A 32 -1.43 -1.50 45.17
N GLY A 33 -0.51 -1.03 46.01
CA GLY A 33 0.86 -0.68 45.61
C GLY A 33 1.59 0.14 46.66
N THR A 34 2.91 -0.01 46.73
CA THR A 34 3.81 0.76 47.59
C THR A 34 3.80 2.22 47.16
N PRO A 35 3.38 3.17 48.01
CA PRO A 35 3.26 4.57 47.63
C PRO A 35 4.64 5.23 47.50
N ILE A 36 4.81 6.01 46.43
CA ILE A 36 5.90 6.96 46.26
C ILE A 36 5.48 8.25 46.97
N THR A 37 6.08 8.55 48.11
CA THR A 37 5.66 9.65 49.00
C THR A 37 6.43 10.94 48.77
N SER A 38 7.46 10.93 47.93
CA SER A 38 8.30 12.09 47.61
C SER A 38 8.50 12.21 46.10
N THR A 39 8.35 13.43 45.58
CA THR A 39 8.65 13.76 44.18
C THR A 39 10.10 14.18 43.94
N ALA A 40 10.94 14.13 44.98
CA ALA A 40 12.37 14.31 44.81
C ALA A 40 12.97 13.14 43.99
N ASP A 41 14.11 13.39 43.34
CA ASP A 41 14.79 12.35 42.57
C ASP A 41 15.40 11.25 43.46
N SER A 42 15.86 11.62 44.67
CA SER A 42 16.55 10.70 45.58
C SER A 42 16.25 11.02 47.04
N GLY A 43 16.55 10.04 47.91
CA GLY A 43 16.26 10.09 49.34
C GLY A 43 14.97 9.35 49.71
N PRO A 44 14.58 9.41 51.00
CA PRO A 44 13.47 8.65 51.53
C PRO A 44 12.13 8.87 50.80
N GLY A 45 11.45 7.78 50.44
CA GLY A 45 10.13 7.78 49.82
C GLY A 45 10.11 8.16 48.33
N THR A 46 11.27 8.25 47.69
CA THR A 46 11.39 8.58 46.26
C THR A 46 11.25 7.35 45.37
N LEU A 47 10.89 7.56 44.11
CA LEU A 47 10.82 6.47 43.13
C LEU A 47 12.17 5.74 43.00
N ARG A 48 13.30 6.46 43.05
CA ARG A 48 14.63 5.87 42.92
C ARG A 48 14.93 4.87 44.04
N GLU A 49 14.69 5.25 45.29
CA GLU A 49 14.87 4.36 46.45
C GLU A 49 13.92 3.16 46.40
N LEU A 50 12.67 3.38 45.99
CA LEU A 50 11.68 2.31 45.90
C LEU A 50 11.98 1.31 44.79
N LEU A 51 12.55 1.76 43.66
CA LEU A 51 13.02 0.85 42.61
C LEU A 51 14.18 -0.05 43.08
N ASP A 52 15.06 0.46 43.95
CA ASP A 52 16.18 -0.31 44.49
C ASP A 52 15.74 -1.33 45.55
N SER A 53 14.70 -1.00 46.32
CA SER A 53 14.20 -1.84 47.43
C SER A 53 13.04 -2.76 47.07
N ALA A 54 12.39 -2.57 45.91
CA ALA A 54 11.25 -3.36 45.47
C ALA A 54 11.59 -4.86 45.26
N GLY A 55 10.62 -5.71 45.60
CA GLY A 55 10.57 -7.10 45.18
C GLY A 55 10.11 -7.24 43.73
N ALA A 56 10.43 -8.38 43.10
CA ALA A 56 9.89 -8.69 41.78
C ALA A 56 8.37 -8.96 41.89
N GLY A 57 7.59 -8.29 41.05
CA GLY A 57 6.12 -8.30 41.03
C GLY A 57 5.48 -7.12 41.76
N ASP A 58 6.26 -6.31 42.48
CA ASP A 58 5.72 -5.19 43.24
C ASP A 58 5.09 -4.13 42.34
N THR A 59 4.08 -3.44 42.88
CA THR A 59 3.48 -2.26 42.27
C THR A 59 3.90 -1.02 43.03
N LEU A 60 4.54 -0.05 42.37
CA LEU A 60 4.90 1.25 42.92
C LEU A 60 3.94 2.30 42.39
N ARG A 61 3.41 3.17 43.26
CA ARG A 61 2.32 4.08 42.91
C ARG A 61 2.63 5.53 43.23
N LEU A 62 2.48 6.41 42.24
CA LEU A 62 2.46 7.86 42.38
C LEU A 62 1.20 8.41 41.72
N ASP A 63 0.28 8.97 42.51
CA ASP A 63 -1.01 9.41 41.99
C ASP A 63 -0.90 10.70 41.15
N SER A 64 -0.09 11.66 41.62
CA SER A 64 0.18 12.93 40.94
C SER A 64 1.51 13.54 41.38
N GLY A 65 2.02 14.49 40.59
CA GLY A 65 3.25 15.22 40.87
C GLY A 65 4.29 15.09 39.76
N THR A 66 5.38 15.84 39.86
CA THR A 66 6.47 15.81 38.89
C THR A 66 7.76 15.42 39.59
N ILE A 67 8.36 14.32 39.16
CA ILE A 67 9.72 13.93 39.52
C ILE A 67 10.65 14.49 38.46
N THR A 68 11.49 15.45 38.83
CA THR A 68 12.55 15.98 37.97
C THR A 68 13.84 15.23 38.24
N LEU A 69 14.31 14.48 37.25
CA LEU A 69 15.46 13.61 37.40
C LEU A 69 16.78 14.38 37.29
N VAL A 70 17.78 13.93 38.05
CA VAL A 70 19.18 14.34 37.86
C VAL A 70 20.00 13.33 37.08
N GLY A 71 19.42 12.16 36.78
CA GLY A 71 19.98 11.11 35.94
C GLY A 71 19.02 9.94 35.76
N PRO A 72 19.33 8.96 34.89
CA PRO A 72 18.41 7.87 34.56
C PRO A 72 17.99 7.02 35.76
N LEU A 73 16.76 6.49 35.71
CA LEU A 73 16.27 5.46 36.62
C LEU A 73 16.40 4.08 35.96
N LYS A 74 17.21 3.20 36.56
CA LYS A 74 17.41 1.83 36.07
C LYS A 74 16.46 0.88 36.79
N VAL A 75 15.54 0.26 36.06
CA VAL A 75 14.52 -0.63 36.64
C VAL A 75 15.03 -2.07 36.62
N THR A 76 15.76 -2.48 37.66
CA THR A 76 16.44 -3.80 37.71
C THR A 76 15.56 -4.95 38.23
N LYS A 77 14.32 -4.65 38.62
CA LYS A 77 13.33 -5.61 39.12
C LYS A 77 12.09 -5.58 38.24
N SER A 78 11.46 -6.73 38.05
CA SER A 78 10.16 -6.76 37.37
C SER A 78 9.11 -6.10 38.26
N VAL A 79 8.51 -4.99 37.83
CA VAL A 79 7.59 -4.19 38.66
C VAL A 79 6.48 -3.57 37.81
N THR A 80 5.40 -3.14 38.46
CA THR A 80 4.40 -2.26 37.86
C THR A 80 4.59 -0.84 38.41
N LEU A 81 4.71 0.15 37.54
CA LEU A 81 4.68 1.57 37.89
C LEU A 81 3.29 2.13 37.57
N ASN A 82 2.53 2.46 38.61
CA ASN A 82 1.26 3.15 38.47
C ASN A 82 1.46 4.65 38.69
N LEU A 83 1.52 5.40 37.61
CA LEU A 83 1.91 6.80 37.62
C LEU A 83 0.72 7.75 37.59
N GLY A 84 -0.53 7.28 37.52
CA GLY A 84 -1.71 8.16 37.52
C GLY A 84 -1.59 9.31 36.51
N SER A 85 -1.64 10.56 36.99
CA SER A 85 -1.41 11.76 36.17
C SER A 85 -0.02 12.39 36.36
N SER A 86 0.93 11.63 36.92
CA SER A 86 2.25 12.10 37.29
C SER A 86 3.19 12.26 36.09
N VAL A 87 4.25 13.05 36.28
CA VAL A 87 5.29 13.29 35.28
C VAL A 87 6.64 12.82 35.82
N ILE A 88 7.35 12.03 35.03
CA ILE A 88 8.78 11.77 35.21
C ILE A 88 9.52 12.55 34.12
N ASP A 89 10.21 13.61 34.52
CA ASP A 89 10.92 14.52 33.64
C ASP A 89 12.43 14.25 33.71
N ALA A 90 13.01 13.76 32.62
CA ALA A 90 14.44 13.51 32.52
C ALA A 90 15.26 14.82 32.52
N ASN A 91 14.64 15.98 32.30
CA ASN A 91 15.27 17.30 32.39
C ASN A 91 16.56 17.43 31.55
N SER A 92 16.61 16.71 30.43
CA SER A 92 17.77 16.58 29.54
C SER A 92 19.05 16.09 30.24
N LYS A 93 18.94 15.42 31.40
CA LYS A 93 20.04 14.80 32.14
C LYS A 93 20.25 13.32 31.77
N GLY A 94 19.89 12.97 30.54
CA GLY A 94 19.91 11.61 30.00
C GLY A 94 18.50 11.09 29.75
N ARG A 95 18.34 9.78 29.87
CA ARG A 95 17.06 9.06 29.76
C ARG A 95 16.24 9.18 31.03
N ALA A 96 14.92 9.00 30.94
CA ALA A 96 14.07 8.84 32.10
C ALA A 96 14.22 7.43 32.69
N LEU A 97 14.05 6.41 31.85
CA LEU A 97 14.04 5.00 32.28
C LEU A 97 14.93 4.12 31.42
N GLU A 98 15.58 3.16 32.08
CA GLU A 98 16.34 2.08 31.45
C GLU A 98 15.83 0.73 31.97
N ILE A 99 15.35 -0.11 31.05
CA ILE A 99 14.79 -1.43 31.34
C ILE A 99 15.78 -2.50 30.86
N PRO A 100 16.56 -3.13 31.76
CA PRO A 100 17.55 -4.13 31.36
C PRO A 100 16.93 -5.42 30.82
N SER A 101 17.76 -6.29 30.22
CA SER A 101 17.31 -7.62 29.82
C SER A 101 16.86 -8.46 31.03
N GLY A 102 15.85 -9.32 30.81
CA GLY A 102 15.34 -10.25 31.81
C GLY A 102 14.35 -9.67 32.82
N VAL A 103 14.05 -8.36 32.77
CA VAL A 103 13.01 -7.75 33.62
C VAL A 103 11.71 -7.50 32.84
N THR A 104 10.59 -7.53 33.54
CA THR A 104 9.26 -7.21 33.01
C THR A 104 8.69 -6.00 33.73
N VAL A 105 8.41 -4.93 32.99
CA VAL A 105 7.93 -3.67 33.53
C VAL A 105 6.62 -3.28 32.87
N THR A 106 5.62 -2.96 33.68
CA THR A 106 4.37 -2.36 33.19
C THR A 106 4.27 -0.94 33.73
N ILE A 107 4.02 0.04 32.86
CA ILE A 107 3.76 1.42 33.26
C ILE A 107 2.30 1.72 32.93
N THR A 108 1.55 2.18 33.93
CA THR A 108 0.15 2.57 33.78
C THR A 108 0.01 4.06 34.04
N GLY A 109 -0.57 4.78 33.08
CA GLY A 109 -0.72 6.24 33.14
C GLY A 109 0.59 7.02 33.08
N GLY A 110 0.52 8.29 33.45
CA GLY A 110 1.65 9.21 33.58
C GLY A 110 2.28 9.68 32.26
N THR A 111 3.23 10.60 32.40
CA THR A 111 4.04 11.14 31.29
C THR A 111 5.52 10.98 31.59
N LEU A 112 6.27 10.38 30.67
CA LEU A 112 7.72 10.34 30.64
C LEU A 112 8.21 11.36 29.61
N LYS A 113 9.09 12.30 29.97
CA LYS A 113 9.49 13.36 29.04
C LYS A 113 10.92 13.89 29.15
N GLY A 114 11.32 14.66 28.14
CA GLY A 114 12.41 15.64 28.21
C GLY A 114 13.82 15.06 28.19
N GLY A 115 13.97 13.80 27.77
CA GLY A 115 15.25 13.11 27.81
C GLY A 115 16.12 13.31 26.57
N THR A 116 17.42 13.05 26.75
CA THR A 116 18.43 13.04 25.70
C THR A 116 19.09 11.67 25.68
N GLY A 117 19.12 11.04 24.51
CA GLY A 117 19.71 9.72 24.32
C GLY A 117 21.21 9.72 24.60
N ALA A 118 21.73 8.55 24.95
CA ALA A 118 23.16 8.33 25.18
C ALA A 118 23.65 7.11 24.36
N PRO A 119 24.97 7.00 24.11
CA PRO A 119 25.54 5.82 23.48
C PRO A 119 25.27 4.53 24.27
N ILE A 120 25.20 3.41 23.57
CA ILE A 120 25.01 2.06 24.12
C ILE A 120 26.07 1.09 23.57
N THR A 121 26.31 -0.02 24.26
CA THR A 121 27.29 -1.04 23.82
C THR A 121 26.77 -1.83 22.62
N LEU A 122 27.64 -2.07 21.63
CA LEU A 122 27.27 -2.59 20.30
C LEU A 122 26.69 -4.01 20.29
N ALA A 123 26.98 -4.82 21.31
CA ALA A 123 26.41 -6.16 21.45
C ALA A 123 24.87 -6.16 21.46
N ASN A 124 24.26 -5.05 21.91
CA ASN A 124 22.82 -4.91 22.08
C ASN A 124 22.10 -4.40 20.81
N VAL A 125 22.83 -4.04 19.74
CA VAL A 125 22.28 -3.51 18.46
C VAL A 125 22.56 -4.40 17.24
N GLY A 126 23.46 -5.38 17.34
CA GLY A 126 23.52 -6.53 16.44
C GLY A 126 24.08 -6.29 15.02
N GLN A 127 24.71 -5.16 14.75
CA GLN A 127 25.52 -4.90 13.54
C GLN A 127 26.73 -4.00 13.89
N GLN A 128 27.57 -3.68 12.90
CA GLN A 128 28.63 -2.66 12.92
C GLN A 128 28.02 -1.24 13.03
N GLU A 129 27.08 -1.02 13.95
CA GLU A 129 26.57 0.31 14.29
C GLU A 129 27.57 0.98 15.24
N LEU A 130 27.71 2.29 15.14
CA LEU A 130 28.96 2.97 15.49
C LEU A 130 28.96 3.46 16.96
N THR A 131 30.13 3.51 17.59
CA THR A 131 30.31 3.70 19.05
C THR A 131 29.83 5.05 19.61
N VAL A 132 29.37 5.95 18.74
CA VAL A 132 29.01 7.35 19.05
C VAL A 132 27.52 7.67 18.87
N ALA A 133 26.71 6.74 18.35
CA ALA A 133 25.27 6.96 18.13
C ALA A 133 24.50 6.96 19.45
N THR A 134 23.56 7.90 19.63
CA THR A 134 22.70 7.97 20.82
C THR A 134 21.35 7.28 20.61
N TYR A 135 20.89 6.55 21.63
CA TYR A 135 19.66 5.74 21.55
C TYR A 135 18.67 6.08 22.65
N GLY A 136 17.38 6.10 22.27
CA GLY A 136 16.23 6.18 23.17
C GLY A 136 16.21 7.47 23.96
N GLY A 137 15.63 8.54 23.40
CA GLY A 137 15.71 9.87 24.04
C GLY A 137 15.08 9.90 25.43
N VAL A 138 13.94 9.24 25.62
CA VAL A 138 13.28 9.14 26.95
C VAL A 138 13.51 7.77 27.58
N LEU A 139 13.49 6.69 26.79
CA LEU A 139 13.48 5.33 27.32
C LEU A 139 14.35 4.38 26.47
N VAL A 140 15.06 3.48 27.14
CA VAL A 140 15.69 2.31 26.52
C VAL A 140 15.13 1.03 27.12
N ASN A 141 14.77 0.08 26.25
CA ASN A 141 14.26 -1.23 26.63
C ASN A 141 15.10 -2.38 26.05
N GLU A 142 15.60 -3.24 26.92
CA GLU A 142 16.23 -4.54 26.62
C GLU A 142 15.43 -5.72 27.22
N GLY A 143 14.40 -5.41 28.03
CA GLY A 143 13.52 -6.38 28.69
C GLY A 143 12.12 -6.43 28.06
N THR A 144 11.12 -6.73 28.87
CA THR A 144 9.70 -6.67 28.46
C THR A 144 9.04 -5.43 29.05
N LEU A 145 8.60 -4.50 28.22
CA LEU A 145 7.98 -3.25 28.63
C LEU A 145 6.56 -3.13 28.06
N THR A 146 5.58 -2.95 28.93
CA THR A 146 4.21 -2.56 28.56
C THR A 146 3.96 -1.12 28.98
N LEU A 147 3.51 -0.28 28.04
CA LEU A 147 2.98 1.05 28.30
C LEU A 147 1.46 1.02 28.15
N ASP A 148 0.72 1.37 29.21
CA ASP A 148 -0.73 1.37 29.22
C ASP A 148 -1.29 2.73 29.67
N GLY A 149 -1.74 3.54 28.71
CA GLY A 149 -2.14 4.93 28.98
C GLY A 149 -0.98 5.86 29.31
N THR A 150 0.26 5.48 28.99
CA THR A 150 1.46 6.29 29.28
C THR A 150 1.85 7.15 28.09
N THR A 151 2.20 8.41 28.35
CA THR A 151 2.76 9.31 27.32
C THR A 151 4.29 9.34 27.37
N VAL A 152 4.96 9.23 26.22
CA VAL A 152 6.41 9.40 26.06
C VAL A 152 6.66 10.54 25.07
N THR A 153 7.25 11.65 25.54
CA THR A 153 7.31 12.88 24.74
C THR A 153 8.56 13.74 24.92
N GLY A 154 8.88 14.53 23.89
CA GLY A 154 9.95 15.53 23.94
C GLY A 154 11.36 14.95 24.07
N GLY A 155 11.54 13.66 23.78
CA GLY A 155 12.84 13.02 23.74
C GLY A 155 13.62 13.35 22.47
N LYS A 156 14.95 13.33 22.59
CA LYS A 156 15.87 13.54 21.47
C LYS A 156 16.98 12.49 21.46
N ALA A 157 17.24 11.87 20.31
CA ALA A 157 18.34 10.90 20.12
C ALA A 157 18.74 10.84 18.63
N ASN A 158 19.77 10.07 18.29
CA ASN A 158 20.03 9.70 16.89
C ASN A 158 19.06 8.62 16.42
N MET A 159 18.79 7.64 17.27
CA MET A 159 17.88 6.53 16.99
C MET A 159 16.85 6.39 18.11
N GLY A 160 15.57 6.42 17.76
CA GLY A 160 14.50 6.31 18.76
C GLY A 160 14.38 7.58 19.59
N GLY A 161 13.90 8.67 18.98
CA GLY A 161 13.80 9.97 19.66
C GLY A 161 13.04 9.87 20.98
N GLY A 162 11.98 9.04 21.04
CA GLY A 162 11.29 8.70 22.28
C GLY A 162 11.87 7.44 22.94
N ILE A 163 11.80 6.32 22.22
CA ILE A 163 12.09 4.99 22.77
C ILE A 163 13.06 4.25 21.86
N ALA A 164 14.04 3.57 22.44
CA ALA A 164 14.80 2.52 21.75
C ALA A 164 14.48 1.15 22.39
N ASN A 165 13.80 0.29 21.63
CA ASN A 165 13.58 -1.11 21.94
C ASN A 165 14.68 -1.94 21.28
N LEU A 166 15.63 -2.42 22.07
CA LEU A 166 16.86 -3.05 21.60
C LEU A 166 16.67 -4.54 21.34
N LYS A 167 17.73 -5.21 20.85
CA LYS A 167 17.69 -6.63 20.51
C LYS A 167 17.30 -7.46 21.72
N GLY A 168 16.30 -8.33 21.54
CA GLY A 168 15.73 -9.16 22.63
C GLY A 168 14.67 -8.45 23.48
N GLY A 169 14.52 -7.12 23.33
CA GLY A 169 13.47 -6.36 24.01
C GLY A 169 12.09 -6.55 23.36
N THR A 170 11.06 -6.58 24.20
CA THR A 170 9.66 -6.52 23.77
C THR A 170 9.02 -5.25 24.30
N LEU A 171 8.43 -4.45 23.41
CA LEU A 171 7.68 -3.24 23.74
C LEU A 171 6.24 -3.39 23.28
N THR A 172 5.28 -3.24 24.19
CA THR A 172 3.86 -3.26 23.89
C THR A 172 3.20 -1.93 24.27
N LEU A 173 2.48 -1.32 23.33
CA LEU A 173 1.64 -0.14 23.56
C LEU A 173 0.17 -0.56 23.69
N LYS A 174 -0.43 -0.28 24.85
CA LYS A 174 -1.83 -0.55 25.19
C LYS A 174 -2.56 0.72 25.64
N GLY A 175 -3.87 0.60 25.81
CA GLY A 175 -4.73 1.69 26.27
C GLY A 175 -4.58 2.95 25.42
N ASN A 176 -4.51 4.10 26.07
CA ASN A 176 -4.28 5.39 25.43
C ASN A 176 -2.80 5.80 25.44
N SER A 177 -1.87 4.85 25.40
CA SER A 177 -0.44 5.15 25.36
C SER A 177 -0.07 6.00 24.15
N ASN A 178 0.81 6.96 24.32
CA ASN A 178 1.17 7.90 23.26
C ASN A 178 2.67 8.19 23.21
N VAL A 179 3.34 7.76 22.15
CA VAL A 179 4.73 8.15 21.85
C VAL A 179 4.69 9.32 20.88
N THR A 180 4.90 10.54 21.37
CA THR A 180 4.56 11.76 20.63
C THR A 180 5.57 12.88 20.74
N GLY A 181 5.69 13.71 19.70
CA GLY A 181 6.53 14.92 19.74
C GLY A 181 8.01 14.64 20.06
N ASN A 182 8.52 13.48 19.64
CA ASN A 182 9.91 13.12 19.82
C ASN A 182 10.71 13.34 18.53
N THR A 183 12.03 13.52 18.65
CA THR A 183 12.90 13.84 17.52
C THR A 183 14.10 12.91 17.41
N ALA A 184 14.25 12.25 16.26
CA ALA A 184 15.48 11.59 15.86
C ALA A 184 16.29 12.52 14.93
N GLN A 185 17.46 12.98 15.39
CA GLN A 185 18.26 13.99 14.70
C GLN A 185 19.68 13.52 14.39
N VAL A 186 20.27 14.07 13.34
CA VAL A 186 21.70 13.91 13.05
C VAL A 186 22.49 14.85 13.95
N LEU A 187 23.43 14.32 14.73
CA LEU A 187 24.33 15.14 15.55
C LEU A 187 25.56 15.57 14.71
N PRO A 188 26.06 16.81 14.87
CA PRO A 188 27.13 17.37 14.02
C PRO A 188 28.44 16.59 13.99
N GLU A 189 28.72 15.84 15.05
CA GLU A 189 29.89 14.98 15.22
C GLU A 189 29.79 13.64 14.48
N ASN A 190 28.59 13.26 14.00
CA ASN A 190 28.27 11.93 13.47
C ASN A 190 27.66 11.98 12.05
N LYS A 191 27.99 13.00 11.25
CA LYS A 191 27.36 13.27 9.93
C LYS A 191 27.47 12.14 8.92
N GLU A 192 28.51 11.33 9.00
CA GLU A 192 28.78 10.22 8.07
C GLU A 192 28.13 8.90 8.55
N GLU A 193 27.61 8.84 9.80
CA GLU A 193 27.62 7.57 10.55
C GLU A 193 26.35 7.20 11.33
N SER A 194 25.26 7.99 11.36
CA SER A 194 24.00 7.55 12.00
C SER A 194 22.75 8.28 11.48
N SER A 195 21.86 7.49 10.88
CA SER A 195 20.78 7.89 9.97
C SER A 195 19.49 8.37 10.66
N GLY A 196 19.61 9.26 11.66
CA GLY A 196 18.54 10.05 12.28
C GLY A 196 17.14 9.44 12.12
N GLY A 197 16.91 8.29 12.76
CA GLY A 197 15.82 7.37 12.42
C GLY A 197 14.97 6.94 13.61
N GLY A 198 13.69 6.65 13.38
CA GLY A 198 12.76 6.28 14.46
C GLY A 198 12.47 7.48 15.35
N GLY A 199 11.79 8.50 14.82
CA GLY A 199 11.55 9.74 15.57
C GLY A 199 10.84 9.47 16.88
N GLY A 200 9.85 8.57 16.87
CA GLY A 200 9.21 8.05 18.06
C GLY A 200 9.97 6.85 18.62
N ILE A 201 10.03 5.76 17.84
CA ILE A 201 10.52 4.45 18.29
C ILE A 201 11.58 3.92 17.32
N PHE A 202 12.70 3.47 17.87
CA PHE A 202 13.63 2.58 17.20
C PHE A 202 13.45 1.15 17.75
N ASN A 203 13.31 0.18 16.87
CA ASN A 203 13.01 -1.21 17.21
C ASN A 203 14.04 -2.17 16.58
N LYS A 204 14.76 -2.92 17.42
CA LYS A 204 15.62 -4.06 17.08
C LYS A 204 15.11 -5.37 17.70
N GLY A 205 14.04 -5.31 18.50
CA GLY A 205 13.36 -6.46 19.09
C GLY A 205 11.94 -6.60 18.53
N THR A 206 10.99 -6.84 19.43
CA THR A 206 9.56 -6.94 19.11
C THR A 206 8.82 -5.69 19.56
N LEU A 207 8.07 -5.08 18.65
CA LEU A 207 7.15 -3.97 18.92
C LEU A 207 5.72 -4.40 18.61
N GLU A 208 4.82 -4.25 19.58
CA GLU A 208 3.39 -4.49 19.44
C GLU A 208 2.60 -3.21 19.74
N VAL A 209 1.88 -2.71 18.75
CA VAL A 209 0.96 -1.57 18.90
C VAL A 209 -0.46 -2.13 18.91
N GLU A 210 -0.95 -2.45 20.10
CA GLU A 210 -2.31 -2.96 20.31
C GLU A 210 -3.34 -1.83 20.39
N ALA A 211 -2.94 -0.70 20.99
CA ALA A 211 -3.75 0.51 21.11
C ALA A 211 -2.85 1.75 21.20
N GLY A 212 -3.44 2.91 21.42
CA GLY A 212 -2.70 4.16 21.56
C GLY A 212 -2.16 4.70 20.24
N SER A 213 -1.11 5.52 20.30
CA SER A 213 -0.51 6.16 19.14
C SER A 213 1.02 6.32 19.20
N VAL A 214 1.64 6.23 18.04
CA VAL A 214 2.97 6.77 17.74
C VAL A 214 2.75 7.94 16.79
N SER A 215 2.74 9.17 17.30
CA SER A 215 2.24 10.32 16.52
C SER A 215 3.08 11.58 16.59
N THR A 216 3.05 12.39 15.54
CA THR A 216 3.72 13.72 15.50
C THR A 216 5.22 13.67 15.83
N ASN A 217 5.86 12.52 15.61
CA ASN A 217 7.29 12.38 15.79
C ASN A 217 8.02 12.78 14.50
N THR A 218 9.25 13.24 14.67
CA THR A 218 10.09 13.73 13.57
C THR A 218 11.38 12.94 13.52
N ALA A 219 11.75 12.44 12.35
CA ALA A 219 13.08 11.89 12.09
C ALA A 219 13.74 12.64 10.93
N THR A 220 15.07 12.57 10.83
CA THR A 220 15.78 13.22 9.72
C THR A 220 15.65 12.38 8.45
N TYR A 221 15.95 11.08 8.51
CA TYR A 221 16.07 10.25 7.31
C TYR A 221 15.03 9.14 7.18
N SER A 222 14.66 8.48 8.28
CA SER A 222 13.87 7.26 8.15
C SER A 222 12.97 6.98 9.36
N GLY A 223 11.74 6.55 9.11
CA GLY A 223 10.84 6.14 10.19
C GLY A 223 10.50 7.30 11.11
N GLY A 224 9.74 8.29 10.63
CA GLY A 224 9.35 9.44 11.45
C GLY A 224 8.68 9.00 12.74
N GLY A 225 7.80 7.99 12.66
CA GLY A 225 7.24 7.31 13.82
C GLY A 225 8.14 6.18 14.31
N ILE A 226 8.30 5.14 13.49
CA ILE A 226 8.93 3.88 13.85
C ILE A 226 10.04 3.52 12.85
N TYR A 227 11.20 3.13 13.36
CA TYR A 227 12.25 2.48 12.59
C TYR A 227 12.47 1.05 13.09
N GLY A 228 12.25 0.05 12.23
CA GLY A 228 12.56 -1.36 12.49
C GLY A 228 13.89 -1.77 11.85
N GLY A 229 14.86 -2.20 12.66
CA GLY A 229 16.12 -2.71 12.16
C GLY A 229 16.05 -4.16 11.68
N VAL A 230 17.16 -4.66 11.13
CA VAL A 230 17.30 -6.07 10.70
C VAL A 230 16.96 -7.04 11.84
N GLY A 231 16.11 -8.03 11.54
CA GLY A 231 15.67 -9.05 12.50
C GLY A 231 14.63 -8.59 13.52
N SER A 232 14.19 -7.33 13.45
CA SER A 232 13.08 -6.84 14.28
C SER A 232 11.72 -7.31 13.75
N ALA A 233 10.72 -7.28 14.63
CA ALA A 233 9.32 -7.49 14.29
C ALA A 233 8.49 -6.31 14.78
N THR A 234 7.67 -5.74 13.90
CA THR A 234 6.71 -4.67 14.23
C THR A 234 5.30 -5.11 13.87
N THR A 235 4.41 -5.16 14.87
CA THR A 235 3.01 -5.56 14.70
C THR A 235 2.08 -4.40 15.07
N ILE A 236 1.19 -4.05 14.15
CA ILE A 236 0.08 -3.11 14.38
C ILE A 236 -1.22 -3.92 14.37
N SER A 237 -1.85 -4.10 15.54
CA SER A 237 -3.11 -4.84 15.70
C SER A 237 -4.29 -3.94 16.07
N GLY A 238 -3.99 -2.76 16.62
CA GLY A 238 -4.90 -1.64 16.78
C GLY A 238 -4.07 -0.37 16.71
N GLY A 239 -4.34 0.61 17.58
CA GLY A 239 -3.53 1.83 17.67
C GLY A 239 -3.31 2.58 16.35
N LYS A 240 -2.44 3.59 16.41
CA LYS A 240 -2.19 4.50 15.28
C LYS A 240 -0.71 4.83 15.13
N VAL A 241 -0.22 4.89 13.90
CA VAL A 241 1.05 5.56 13.54
C VAL A 241 0.70 6.77 12.69
N ASP A 242 0.60 7.94 13.33
CA ASP A 242 -0.15 9.08 12.77
C ASP A 242 0.63 10.40 12.73
N GLY A 243 0.59 11.09 11.59
CA GLY A 243 1.13 12.46 11.50
C GLY A 243 2.64 12.56 11.73
N ASN A 244 3.39 11.47 11.53
CA ASN A 244 4.84 11.48 11.68
C ASN A 244 5.52 11.95 10.40
N THR A 245 6.68 12.59 10.55
CA THR A 245 7.37 13.24 9.44
C THR A 245 8.84 12.88 9.40
N VAL A 246 9.36 12.66 8.19
CA VAL A 246 10.80 12.70 7.92
C VAL A 246 11.16 13.94 7.12
N THR A 247 12.30 14.57 7.43
CA THR A 247 12.58 15.95 6.99
C THR A 247 13.67 16.10 5.92
N ALA A 248 14.53 15.11 5.71
CA ALA A 248 15.58 15.22 4.70
C ALA A 248 14.96 15.37 3.30
N PRO A 249 15.31 16.42 2.53
CA PRO A 249 14.74 16.66 1.22
C PRO A 249 15.24 15.63 0.20
N VAL A 250 14.59 15.59 -0.96
CA VAL A 250 15.15 14.88 -2.11
C VAL A 250 16.38 15.63 -2.60
N VAL A 251 17.44 14.90 -2.92
CA VAL A 251 18.66 15.42 -3.53
C VAL A 251 18.95 14.58 -4.77
N GLN A 252 19.01 15.24 -5.93
CA GLN A 252 19.39 14.62 -7.18
C GLN A 252 20.82 15.04 -7.56
N THR A 253 21.67 14.05 -7.79
CA THR A 253 22.99 14.20 -8.41
C THR A 253 22.93 13.63 -9.83
N GLU A 254 24.02 13.81 -10.59
CA GLU A 254 24.12 13.24 -11.96
C GLU A 254 23.95 11.72 -11.99
N THR A 255 24.28 11.02 -10.88
CA THR A 255 24.31 9.55 -10.81
C THR A 255 23.33 8.95 -9.82
N ASN A 256 22.70 9.75 -8.95
CA ASN A 256 21.84 9.21 -7.91
C ASN A 256 20.72 10.18 -7.49
N THR A 257 19.65 9.63 -6.91
CA THR A 257 18.61 10.42 -6.24
C THR A 257 18.40 9.82 -4.85
N THR A 258 18.58 10.65 -3.83
CA THR A 258 18.44 10.27 -2.42
C THR A 258 17.36 11.12 -1.75
N GLY A 259 16.85 10.66 -0.62
CA GLY A 259 15.87 11.38 0.17
C GLY A 259 15.46 10.57 1.39
N SER A 260 14.42 11.02 2.09
CA SER A 260 13.92 10.37 3.31
C SER A 260 12.81 9.37 3.04
N ALA A 261 12.63 8.42 3.94
CA ALA A 261 11.77 7.26 3.73
C ALA A 261 10.93 6.89 4.95
N GLY A 262 9.71 6.39 4.72
CA GLY A 262 8.87 5.83 5.79
C GLY A 262 8.47 6.90 6.80
N GLY A 263 7.62 7.84 6.40
CA GLY A 263 7.18 8.92 7.29
C GLY A 263 6.59 8.38 8.58
N GLY A 264 5.78 7.32 8.47
CA GLY A 264 5.26 6.57 9.62
C GLY A 264 6.25 5.49 10.05
N ILE A 265 6.46 4.50 9.18
CA ILE A 265 7.26 3.31 9.46
C ILE A 265 8.34 3.13 8.39
N TYR A 266 9.58 2.96 8.82
CA TYR A 266 10.64 2.38 8.00
C TYR A 266 11.06 1.05 8.61
N SER A 267 11.21 -0.01 7.83
CA SER A 267 11.62 -1.31 8.36
C SER A 267 12.55 -2.08 7.44
N ASN A 268 13.63 -2.61 8.02
CA ASN A 268 14.43 -3.71 7.50
C ASN A 268 14.06 -5.06 8.15
N GLY A 269 13.15 -5.05 9.12
CA GLY A 269 12.55 -6.24 9.75
C GLY A 269 11.13 -6.50 9.25
N GLU A 270 10.48 -7.50 9.84
CA GLU A 270 9.10 -7.85 9.47
C GLU A 270 8.09 -6.81 9.96
N VAL A 271 7.05 -6.59 9.13
CA VAL A 271 5.93 -5.72 9.47
C VAL A 271 4.62 -6.50 9.31
N THR A 272 3.81 -6.54 10.37
CA THR A 272 2.50 -7.17 10.35
C THR A 272 1.42 -6.17 10.72
N ILE A 273 0.38 -6.06 9.89
CA ILE A 273 -0.78 -5.19 10.12
C ILE A 273 -2.04 -6.05 10.11
N THR A 274 -2.64 -6.20 11.28
CA THR A 274 -3.90 -6.94 11.47
C THR A 274 -5.07 -6.01 11.80
N GLY A 275 -4.76 -4.79 12.26
CA GLY A 275 -5.71 -3.73 12.58
C GLY A 275 -5.00 -2.38 12.66
N GLY A 276 -5.64 -1.40 13.31
CA GLY A 276 -5.06 -0.07 13.48
C GLY A 276 -4.97 0.77 12.21
N SER A 277 -4.23 1.88 12.29
CA SER A 277 -3.97 2.75 11.14
C SER A 277 -2.53 3.25 11.06
N VAL A 278 -2.02 3.40 9.84
CA VAL A 278 -0.83 4.19 9.52
C VAL A 278 -1.28 5.37 8.67
N SER A 279 -1.38 6.56 9.26
CA SER A 279 -2.10 7.68 8.65
C SER A 279 -1.40 9.04 8.70
N GLY A 280 -1.67 9.88 7.71
CA GLY A 280 -1.21 11.28 7.73
C GLY A 280 0.31 11.47 7.77
N ASN A 281 1.08 10.42 7.47
CA ASN A 281 2.54 10.48 7.58
C ASN A 281 3.15 11.04 6.29
N THR A 282 4.30 11.69 6.45
CA THR A 282 4.97 12.41 5.36
C THR A 282 6.43 12.00 5.22
N ALA A 283 6.82 11.69 3.98
CA ALA A 283 8.22 11.49 3.59
C ALA A 283 8.58 12.23 2.31
N SER A 284 9.88 12.42 2.03
CA SER A 284 10.29 13.09 0.80
C SER A 284 10.50 12.14 -0.39
N TYR A 285 10.80 10.85 -0.19
CA TYR A 285 11.21 9.98 -1.30
C TYR A 285 10.53 8.62 -1.37
N PHE A 286 10.67 7.76 -0.35
CA PHE A 286 10.08 6.41 -0.35
C PHE A 286 9.01 6.28 0.73
N GLY A 287 7.83 5.77 0.38
CA GLY A 287 6.86 5.32 1.39
C GLY A 287 6.43 6.43 2.34
N GLY A 288 5.46 7.26 1.94
CA GLY A 288 4.93 8.31 2.83
C GLY A 288 4.46 7.74 4.16
N GLY A 289 3.73 6.61 4.10
CA GLY A 289 3.33 5.83 5.27
C GLY A 289 4.41 4.85 5.69
N ILE A 290 4.67 3.85 4.84
CA ILE A 290 5.51 2.70 5.16
C ILE A 290 6.60 2.48 4.10
N THR A 291 7.83 2.25 4.54
CA THR A 291 8.92 1.74 3.71
C THR A 291 9.39 0.40 4.27
N VAL A 292 9.41 -0.65 3.44
CA VAL A 292 9.97 -1.96 3.79
C VAL A 292 11.12 -2.28 2.85
N GLN A 293 12.34 -2.32 3.39
CA GLN A 293 13.56 -2.34 2.60
C GLN A 293 14.48 -3.52 2.98
N SER A 294 14.80 -4.34 1.98
CA SER A 294 15.87 -5.34 2.01
C SER A 294 17.21 -4.67 2.25
N THR A 295 18.06 -5.33 3.02
CA THR A 295 19.41 -4.84 3.37
C THR A 295 20.36 -6.02 3.56
N LEU A 296 21.61 -5.77 3.89
CA LEU A 296 22.57 -6.80 4.28
C LEU A 296 22.59 -6.96 5.81
N ASP A 297 22.72 -8.19 6.29
CA ASP A 297 23.03 -8.46 7.69
C ASP A 297 24.50 -8.13 8.02
N ALA A 298 24.90 -8.32 9.29
CA ALA A 298 26.28 -8.09 9.73
C ALA A 298 27.29 -9.05 9.08
N GLN A 299 26.82 -10.14 8.46
CA GLN A 299 27.62 -11.13 7.76
C GLN A 299 27.66 -10.86 6.25
N GLY A 300 26.99 -9.81 5.77
CA GLY A 300 26.91 -9.46 4.35
C GLY A 300 25.87 -10.28 3.58
N ASN A 301 25.01 -11.06 4.24
CA ASN A 301 23.94 -11.80 3.58
C ASN A 301 22.74 -10.88 3.33
N LEU A 302 22.10 -11.05 2.17
CA LEU A 302 20.89 -10.32 1.83
C LEU A 302 19.70 -10.76 2.69
N VAL A 303 19.19 -9.85 3.50
CA VAL A 303 17.95 -10.01 4.28
C VAL A 303 16.81 -9.34 3.53
N GLN A 304 15.75 -10.10 3.29
CA GLN A 304 14.54 -9.64 2.61
C GLN A 304 13.38 -9.67 3.59
N PRO A 305 12.93 -8.51 4.11
CA PRO A 305 11.81 -8.47 5.02
C PRO A 305 10.50 -8.85 4.33
N LYS A 306 9.56 -9.35 5.12
CA LYS A 306 8.17 -9.58 4.70
C LYS A 306 7.26 -8.51 5.30
N ILE A 307 6.26 -8.10 4.53
CA ILE A 307 5.12 -7.34 5.03
C ILE A 307 3.83 -8.13 4.85
N THR A 308 3.06 -8.26 5.93
CA THR A 308 1.77 -8.96 5.94
C THR A 308 0.67 -8.00 6.38
N MET A 309 -0.39 -7.88 5.59
CA MET A 309 -1.57 -7.07 5.90
C MET A 309 -2.83 -7.93 5.78
N SER A 310 -3.50 -8.20 6.90
CA SER A 310 -4.78 -8.90 6.93
C SER A 310 -5.94 -8.01 7.37
N GLY A 311 -5.64 -6.80 7.86
CA GLY A 311 -6.61 -5.81 8.29
C GLY A 311 -5.98 -4.43 8.42
N GLY A 312 -6.63 -3.55 9.18
CA GLY A 312 -6.16 -2.17 9.42
C GLY A 312 -6.23 -1.27 8.20
N SER A 313 -5.64 -0.08 8.31
CA SER A 313 -5.60 0.89 7.22
C SER A 313 -4.30 1.65 7.05
N ILE A 314 -3.99 2.04 5.82
CA ILE A 314 -2.87 2.91 5.44
C ILE A 314 -3.48 4.09 4.68
N GLU A 315 -3.55 5.26 5.32
CA GLU A 315 -4.41 6.34 4.85
C GLU A 315 -3.78 7.71 4.81
N ASN A 316 -4.06 8.49 3.77
CA ASN A 316 -3.69 9.91 3.67
C ASN A 316 -2.20 10.17 3.89
N ASN A 317 -1.36 9.18 3.57
CA ASN A 317 0.08 9.36 3.62
C ASN A 317 0.57 9.96 2.31
N ARG A 318 1.61 10.79 2.40
CA ARG A 318 2.02 11.63 1.28
C ARG A 318 3.53 11.69 1.13
N LEU A 319 3.97 11.74 -0.13
CA LEU A 319 5.28 12.23 -0.48
C LEU A 319 5.27 13.73 -0.78
N THR A 320 6.24 14.46 -0.22
CA THR A 320 6.46 15.90 -0.47
C THR A 320 7.46 16.17 -1.59
N ASP A 321 7.93 15.12 -2.26
CA ASP A 321 8.86 15.23 -3.38
C ASP A 321 8.41 16.28 -4.41
N THR A 322 9.32 17.18 -4.76
CA THR A 322 9.15 18.19 -5.80
C THR A 322 9.86 17.83 -7.11
N MET A 323 10.69 16.79 -7.12
CA MET A 323 11.48 16.33 -8.28
C MET A 323 10.81 15.22 -9.09
N ASN A 324 9.61 14.78 -8.68
CA ASN A 324 8.84 13.70 -9.32
C ASN A 324 9.57 12.34 -9.39
N ALA A 325 10.45 12.07 -8.44
CA ALA A 325 11.15 10.80 -8.21
C ALA A 325 10.50 9.94 -7.11
N GLY A 326 9.60 10.50 -6.30
CA GLY A 326 9.00 9.86 -5.12
C GLY A 326 8.06 8.70 -5.46
N VAL A 327 8.19 7.59 -4.73
CA VAL A 327 7.46 6.34 -4.98
C VAL A 327 6.78 5.82 -3.70
N GLY A 328 5.52 5.39 -3.81
CA GLY A 328 4.75 4.76 -2.74
C GLY A 328 4.19 5.78 -1.75
N GLY A 329 3.02 6.33 -2.03
CA GLY A 329 2.40 7.30 -1.10
C GLY A 329 2.04 6.63 0.21
N GLY A 330 1.29 5.53 0.14
CA GLY A 330 0.96 4.69 1.28
C GLY A 330 2.14 3.81 1.67
N MET A 331 2.68 3.06 0.71
CA MET A 331 3.78 2.13 0.96
C MET A 331 4.72 1.97 -0.23
N TRP A 332 6.01 1.84 0.07
CA TRP A 332 6.99 1.27 -0.84
C TRP A 332 7.60 0.02 -0.21
N THR A 333 7.73 -1.06 -0.99
CA THR A 333 8.41 -2.27 -0.55
C THR A 333 9.28 -2.88 -1.64
N ASN A 334 10.49 -3.29 -1.27
CA ASN A 334 11.28 -4.26 -2.03
C ASN A 334 11.48 -5.58 -1.25
N GLY A 335 10.67 -5.81 -0.22
CA GLY A 335 10.43 -7.11 0.40
C GLY A 335 9.18 -7.78 -0.18
N ASP A 336 8.88 -9.00 0.28
CA ASP A 336 7.69 -9.73 -0.19
C ASP A 336 6.42 -9.22 0.53
N LEU A 337 5.33 -9.04 -0.23
CA LEU A 337 4.05 -8.57 0.29
C LEU A 337 3.00 -9.69 0.30
N THR A 338 2.32 -9.86 1.43
CA THR A 338 1.08 -10.64 1.53
C THR A 338 -0.05 -9.74 2.02
N MET A 339 -1.09 -9.56 1.23
CA MET A 339 -2.28 -8.78 1.59
C MET A 339 -3.55 -9.62 1.41
N THR A 340 -4.27 -9.83 2.50
CA THR A 340 -5.52 -10.61 2.55
C THR A 340 -6.71 -9.77 3.01
N GLY A 341 -6.47 -8.55 3.48
CA GLY A 341 -7.50 -7.62 3.96
C GLY A 341 -6.92 -6.23 4.22
N GLY A 342 -7.74 -5.36 4.81
CA GLY A 342 -7.39 -3.98 5.15
C GLY A 342 -7.66 -2.97 4.01
N THR A 343 -7.39 -1.70 4.30
CA THR A 343 -7.69 -0.57 3.38
C THR A 343 -6.47 0.32 3.14
N VAL A 344 -6.25 0.72 1.89
CA VAL A 344 -5.21 1.66 1.45
C VAL A 344 -5.91 2.83 0.77
N LYS A 345 -5.96 3.99 1.42
CA LYS A 345 -6.86 5.08 1.00
C LYS A 345 -6.25 6.48 0.99
N GLY A 346 -6.57 7.26 -0.03
CA GLY A 346 -6.25 8.69 -0.05
C GLY A 346 -4.76 9.01 -0.04
N ASN A 347 -3.90 8.02 -0.32
CA ASN A 347 -2.46 8.21 -0.32
C ASN A 347 -1.99 8.85 -1.63
N MET A 348 -0.88 9.59 -1.57
CA MET A 348 -0.39 10.36 -2.71
C MET A 348 1.13 10.32 -2.89
N ALA A 349 1.56 10.07 -4.13
CA ALA A 349 2.96 10.06 -4.57
C ALA A 349 3.10 10.44 -6.05
N SER A 350 4.32 10.46 -6.57
CA SER A 350 4.53 10.57 -8.03
C SER A 350 4.25 9.24 -8.72
N TYR A 351 4.67 8.14 -8.11
CA TYR A 351 4.45 6.79 -8.61
C TYR A 351 3.87 5.90 -7.51
N GLY A 352 2.85 5.10 -7.80
CA GLY A 352 2.20 4.25 -6.80
C GLY A 352 1.57 5.07 -5.68
N GLY A 353 0.44 5.72 -5.96
CA GLY A 353 -0.23 6.58 -4.98
C GLY A 353 -0.55 5.80 -3.70
N GLY A 354 -1.15 4.62 -3.84
CA GLY A 354 -1.27 3.64 -2.77
C GLY A 354 0.07 2.95 -2.51
N PHE A 355 0.33 1.85 -3.23
CA PHE A 355 1.50 1.01 -3.01
C PHE A 355 2.43 0.95 -4.22
N VAL A 356 3.72 0.75 -3.92
CA VAL A 356 4.75 0.34 -4.88
C VAL A 356 5.38 -0.95 -4.41
N VAL A 357 5.40 -1.95 -5.28
CA VAL A 357 5.94 -3.29 -5.00
C VAL A 357 7.05 -3.62 -5.98
N TYR A 358 8.28 -3.77 -5.46
CA TYR A 358 9.50 -4.05 -6.24
C TYR A 358 9.84 -5.55 -6.35
N ARG A 359 9.02 -6.39 -5.72
CA ARG A 359 9.23 -7.84 -5.52
C ARG A 359 7.93 -8.63 -5.68
N ASN A 360 7.94 -9.88 -5.21
CA ASN A 360 6.78 -10.74 -5.27
C ASN A 360 5.68 -10.24 -4.33
N ALA A 361 4.43 -10.44 -4.75
CA ALA A 361 3.29 -10.16 -3.90
C ALA A 361 2.13 -11.13 -4.12
N SER A 362 1.37 -11.37 -3.05
CA SER A 362 0.08 -12.03 -3.07
C SER A 362 -0.96 -11.09 -2.47
N ILE A 363 -1.85 -10.53 -3.31
CA ILE A 363 -2.91 -9.60 -2.93
C ILE A 363 -4.26 -10.28 -3.22
N THR A 364 -4.83 -10.95 -2.22
CA THR A 364 -6.06 -11.76 -2.37
C THR A 364 -7.26 -11.15 -1.66
N GLY A 365 -7.08 -10.00 -1.00
CA GLY A 365 -8.14 -9.26 -0.34
C GLY A 365 -7.73 -7.84 0.01
N GLY A 366 -8.67 -7.08 0.57
CA GLY A 366 -8.50 -5.67 0.93
C GLY A 366 -8.77 -4.70 -0.22
N THR A 367 -8.70 -3.40 0.07
CA THR A 367 -9.18 -2.34 -0.82
C THR A 367 -8.14 -1.23 -1.01
N PHE A 368 -7.88 -0.84 -2.25
CA PHE A 368 -7.14 0.36 -2.64
C PHE A 368 -8.12 1.40 -3.16
N GLU A 369 -8.39 2.47 -2.40
CA GLU A 369 -9.42 3.47 -2.72
C GLU A 369 -8.90 4.90 -2.78
N GLY A 370 -9.21 5.64 -3.86
CA GLY A 370 -9.01 7.10 -3.88
C GLY A 370 -7.55 7.54 -3.74
N ASN A 371 -6.59 6.68 -4.10
CA ASN A 371 -5.18 7.02 -4.10
C ASN A 371 -4.79 7.71 -5.41
N THR A 372 -3.77 8.58 -5.34
CA THR A 372 -3.40 9.46 -6.46
C THR A 372 -1.91 9.38 -6.74
N ALA A 373 -1.56 9.11 -8.00
CA ALA A 373 -0.21 9.23 -8.52
C ALA A 373 -0.12 10.37 -9.54
N SER A 374 0.87 11.27 -9.44
CA SER A 374 1.03 12.28 -10.49
C SER A 374 1.49 11.68 -11.83
N LYS A 375 2.10 10.49 -11.80
CA LYS A 375 2.53 9.74 -12.98
C LYS A 375 1.80 8.42 -13.12
N SER A 376 2.29 7.33 -12.53
CA SER A 376 1.77 6.00 -12.83
C SER A 376 1.38 5.19 -11.59
N GLY A 377 0.33 4.35 -11.72
CA GLY A 377 -0.14 3.46 -10.67
C GLY A 377 -0.86 4.22 -9.56
N GLY A 378 -2.06 4.74 -9.82
CA GLY A 378 -2.81 5.49 -8.80
C GLY A 378 -3.02 4.67 -7.53
N GLY A 379 -3.53 3.44 -7.67
CA GLY A 379 -3.65 2.48 -6.58
C GLY A 379 -2.35 1.70 -6.33
N LEU A 380 -1.83 1.08 -7.37
CA LEU A 380 -0.70 0.14 -7.31
C LEU A 380 0.29 0.37 -8.46
N LEU A 381 1.58 0.36 -8.16
CA LEU A 381 2.64 0.17 -9.14
C LEU A 381 3.42 -1.10 -8.83
N LEU A 382 3.42 -2.02 -9.78
CA LEU A 382 4.12 -3.30 -9.71
C LEU A 382 5.32 -3.24 -10.65
N ILE A 383 6.53 -3.29 -10.11
CA ILE A 383 7.73 -3.09 -10.92
C ILE A 383 8.86 -4.01 -10.53
N THR A 384 9.58 -4.57 -11.50
CA THR A 384 10.85 -5.23 -11.23
C THR A 384 11.98 -4.33 -11.70
N PRO A 385 12.86 -3.86 -10.79
CA PRO A 385 14.01 -3.04 -11.17
C PRO A 385 14.88 -3.70 -12.24
N ALA A 386 15.47 -2.88 -13.13
CA ALA A 386 16.34 -3.38 -14.22
C ALA A 386 17.57 -4.14 -13.72
N SER A 387 18.02 -3.85 -12.49
CA SER A 387 19.13 -4.54 -11.83
C SER A 387 18.83 -6.01 -11.47
N ARG A 388 17.57 -6.45 -11.54
CA ARG A 388 17.20 -7.84 -11.27
C ARG A 388 17.21 -8.66 -12.55
N ALA A 389 17.84 -9.82 -12.49
CA ALA A 389 17.90 -10.78 -13.60
C ALA A 389 16.53 -11.44 -13.89
N THR A 390 15.69 -11.62 -12.87
CA THR A 390 14.38 -12.26 -12.99
C THR A 390 13.25 -11.30 -12.68
N ASN A 391 12.17 -11.40 -13.48
CA ASN A 391 10.94 -10.67 -13.24
C ASN A 391 10.28 -11.16 -11.94
N SER A 392 9.73 -10.22 -11.18
CA SER A 392 8.90 -10.53 -10.01
C SER A 392 7.53 -11.04 -10.45
N THR A 393 6.85 -11.74 -9.53
CA THR A 393 5.52 -12.30 -9.75
C THR A 393 4.53 -11.73 -8.75
N VAL A 394 3.38 -11.26 -9.24
CA VAL A 394 2.31 -10.72 -8.41
C VAL A 394 1.01 -11.45 -8.72
N THR A 395 0.41 -12.05 -7.70
CA THR A 395 -0.94 -12.60 -7.77
C THR A 395 -1.93 -11.57 -7.21
N PHE A 396 -2.92 -11.20 -8.00
CA PHE A 396 -4.04 -10.37 -7.59
C PHE A 396 -5.34 -11.19 -7.71
N GLY A 397 -6.16 -11.24 -6.67
CA GLY A 397 -7.34 -12.11 -6.73
C GLY A 397 -8.24 -12.04 -5.51
N GLY A 398 -9.04 -13.09 -5.34
CA GLY A 398 -10.00 -13.21 -4.24
C GLY A 398 -10.96 -12.01 -4.19
N THR A 399 -11.02 -11.33 -3.05
CA THR A 399 -11.88 -10.16 -2.80
C THR A 399 -11.14 -8.82 -2.96
N ALA A 400 -9.89 -8.84 -3.45
CA ALA A 400 -9.10 -7.64 -3.60
C ALA A 400 -9.78 -6.62 -4.54
N THR A 401 -9.81 -5.36 -4.13
CA THR A 401 -10.50 -4.28 -4.86
C THR A 401 -9.58 -3.09 -5.07
N VAL A 402 -9.49 -2.58 -6.30
CA VAL A 402 -8.80 -1.33 -6.67
C VAL A 402 -9.82 -0.38 -7.25
N LYS A 403 -10.23 0.66 -6.50
CA LYS A 403 -11.34 1.52 -6.88
C LYS A 403 -11.07 3.02 -6.77
N GLY A 404 -11.53 3.79 -7.76
CA GLY A 404 -11.55 5.26 -7.65
C GLY A 404 -10.16 5.90 -7.54
N ASN A 405 -9.10 5.20 -7.94
CA ASN A 405 -7.74 5.71 -7.92
C ASN A 405 -7.46 6.53 -9.18
N SER A 406 -6.48 7.43 -9.12
CA SER A 406 -6.15 8.31 -10.23
C SER A 406 -4.65 8.40 -10.54
N SER A 407 -4.32 8.50 -11.83
CA SER A 407 -2.95 8.71 -12.30
C SER A 407 -2.84 9.78 -13.39
N GLY A 408 -1.73 10.52 -13.44
CA GLY A 408 -1.47 11.53 -14.49
C GLY A 408 -0.89 10.98 -15.80
N GLU A 409 -0.43 9.73 -15.81
CA GLU A 409 0.13 9.06 -16.99
C GLU A 409 -0.56 7.70 -17.21
N ASP A 410 -0.09 6.63 -16.54
CA ASP A 410 -0.53 5.26 -16.86
C ASP A 410 -1.01 4.48 -15.63
N GLY A 411 -2.02 3.63 -15.84
CA GLY A 411 -2.47 2.71 -14.79
C GLY A 411 -3.18 3.45 -13.66
N GLY A 412 -4.37 3.98 -13.92
CA GLY A 412 -5.16 4.68 -12.91
C GLY A 412 -5.38 3.80 -11.67
N GLY A 413 -5.70 2.52 -11.89
CA GLY A 413 -5.71 1.49 -10.86
C GLY A 413 -4.33 0.88 -10.63
N ILE A 414 -3.86 0.10 -11.61
CA ILE A 414 -2.64 -0.71 -11.52
C ILE A 414 -1.72 -0.41 -12.71
N SER A 415 -0.46 -0.10 -12.44
CA SER A 415 0.59 -0.04 -13.47
C SER A 415 1.58 -1.18 -13.27
N VAL A 416 1.94 -1.88 -14.35
CA VAL A 416 2.85 -3.05 -14.31
C VAL A 416 4.02 -2.83 -15.26
N SER A 417 5.24 -2.99 -14.76
CA SER A 417 6.47 -2.87 -15.54
C SER A 417 7.50 -3.94 -15.17
N ARG A 418 7.94 -4.74 -16.14
CA ARG A 418 8.92 -5.84 -15.92
C ARG A 418 8.48 -6.86 -14.84
N THR A 419 7.20 -6.92 -14.50
CA THR A 419 6.62 -7.81 -13.49
C THR A 419 5.54 -8.66 -14.16
N ILE A 420 5.41 -9.92 -13.75
CA ILE A 420 4.33 -10.80 -14.19
C ILE A 420 3.14 -10.61 -13.24
N LEU A 421 2.02 -10.09 -13.77
CA LEU A 421 0.76 -10.01 -13.03
C LEU A 421 -0.12 -11.19 -13.42
N THR A 422 -0.60 -11.94 -12.43
CA THR A 422 -1.65 -12.95 -12.59
C THR A 422 -2.88 -12.52 -11.82
N MET A 423 -3.96 -12.21 -12.53
CA MET A 423 -5.25 -11.84 -11.96
C MET A 423 -6.19 -13.05 -11.95
N THR A 424 -6.38 -13.67 -10.79
CA THR A 424 -7.24 -14.86 -10.61
C THR A 424 -8.68 -14.50 -10.21
N GLY A 425 -8.91 -13.24 -9.83
CA GLY A 425 -10.17 -12.73 -9.30
C GLY A 425 -10.07 -11.23 -8.99
N GLY A 426 -10.88 -10.76 -8.04
CA GLY A 426 -10.85 -9.36 -7.61
C GLY A 426 -11.52 -8.38 -8.58
N THR A 427 -11.50 -7.10 -8.22
CA THR A 427 -12.17 -6.02 -8.96
C THR A 427 -11.25 -4.80 -9.13
N VAL A 428 -11.11 -4.29 -10.35
CA VAL A 428 -10.45 -3.02 -10.67
C VAL A 428 -11.49 -2.10 -11.31
N THR A 429 -12.01 -1.12 -10.55
CA THR A 429 -13.17 -0.35 -11.00
C THR A 429 -13.15 1.16 -10.75
N GLY A 430 -13.70 1.95 -11.67
CA GLY A 430 -13.84 3.40 -11.45
C GLY A 430 -12.52 4.15 -11.36
N ASN A 431 -11.40 3.57 -11.80
CA ASN A 431 -10.10 4.22 -11.78
C ASN A 431 -9.92 5.10 -13.02
N THR A 432 -9.21 6.22 -12.87
CA THR A 432 -9.06 7.22 -13.92
C THR A 432 -7.59 7.50 -14.20
N THR A 433 -7.23 7.61 -15.47
CA THR A 433 -5.92 8.09 -15.88
C THR A 433 -6.04 9.17 -16.95
N VAL A 434 -5.02 10.02 -17.07
CA VAL A 434 -4.93 10.94 -18.20
C VAL A 434 -4.45 10.24 -19.46
N ASN A 435 -3.37 9.46 -19.47
CA ASN A 435 -2.91 8.83 -20.71
C ASN A 435 -3.57 7.47 -20.95
N THR A 436 -3.07 6.39 -20.35
CA THR A 436 -3.46 5.04 -20.79
C THR A 436 -3.68 4.03 -19.67
N GLY A 437 -4.52 3.03 -19.93
CA GLY A 437 -4.81 1.97 -18.96
C GLY A 437 -5.52 2.52 -17.72
N GLY A 438 -6.73 3.04 -17.88
CA GLY A 438 -7.50 3.61 -16.76
C GLY A 438 -7.61 2.62 -15.60
N GLY A 439 -7.86 1.35 -15.91
CA GLY A 439 -7.80 0.24 -14.96
C GLY A 439 -6.37 -0.27 -14.79
N ILE A 440 -5.83 -0.90 -15.84
CA ILE A 440 -4.52 -1.57 -15.82
C ILE A 440 -3.64 -1.14 -17.00
N SER A 441 -2.37 -0.84 -16.76
CA SER A 441 -1.36 -0.69 -17.82
C SER A 441 -0.27 -1.77 -17.70
N LEU A 442 0.08 -2.39 -18.83
CA LEU A 442 0.99 -3.53 -18.93
C LEU A 442 2.16 -3.19 -19.84
N GLY A 443 3.31 -2.85 -19.24
CA GLY A 443 4.51 -2.44 -19.94
C GLY A 443 5.78 -3.20 -19.53
N GLY A 444 6.90 -2.80 -20.15
CA GLY A 444 8.24 -3.26 -19.75
C GLY A 444 8.51 -4.74 -19.98
N GLY A 445 7.96 -5.37 -21.02
CA GLY A 445 8.25 -6.79 -21.30
C GLY A 445 7.42 -7.78 -20.49
N THR A 446 6.30 -7.35 -19.89
CA THR A 446 5.46 -8.21 -19.05
C THR A 446 4.78 -9.32 -19.84
N ASN A 447 4.59 -10.49 -19.20
CA ASN A 447 3.76 -11.57 -19.68
C ASN A 447 2.66 -11.84 -18.64
N SER A 448 1.62 -11.00 -18.66
CA SER A 448 0.55 -11.01 -17.65
C SER A 448 -0.64 -11.87 -18.07
N THR A 449 -1.40 -12.34 -17.09
CA THR A 449 -2.57 -13.20 -17.29
C THR A 449 -3.76 -12.67 -16.49
N ILE A 450 -4.94 -12.67 -17.12
CA ILE A 450 -6.24 -12.49 -16.47
C ILE A 450 -7.03 -13.79 -16.63
N GLU A 451 -7.20 -14.51 -15.53
CA GLU A 451 -7.94 -15.78 -15.44
C GLU A 451 -9.34 -15.58 -14.88
N GLY A 452 -9.55 -14.49 -14.12
CA GLY A 452 -10.81 -14.15 -13.48
C GLY A 452 -10.88 -12.70 -13.03
N GLY A 453 -12.00 -12.34 -12.40
CA GLY A 453 -12.24 -10.99 -11.86
C GLY A 453 -12.82 -10.02 -12.88
N VAL A 454 -12.95 -8.76 -12.47
CA VAL A 454 -13.65 -7.71 -13.23
C VAL A 454 -12.81 -6.43 -13.32
N ILE A 455 -12.62 -5.92 -14.53
CA ILE A 455 -12.01 -4.62 -14.82
C ILE A 455 -13.12 -3.75 -15.44
N SER A 456 -13.70 -2.84 -14.66
CA SER A 456 -14.92 -2.13 -15.10
C SER A 456 -15.02 -0.66 -14.75
N ASN A 457 -15.75 0.11 -15.55
CA ASN A 457 -15.97 1.54 -15.30
C ASN A 457 -14.68 2.36 -15.15
N ASN A 458 -13.56 1.89 -15.67
CA ASN A 458 -12.31 2.63 -15.65
C ASN A 458 -12.23 3.58 -16.85
N LYS A 459 -11.47 4.67 -16.70
CA LYS A 459 -11.47 5.78 -17.67
C LYS A 459 -10.07 6.26 -18.03
N ALA A 460 -9.82 6.42 -19.34
CA ALA A 460 -8.72 7.22 -19.86
C ALA A 460 -9.26 8.55 -20.41
N THR A 461 -8.82 9.69 -19.87
CA THR A 461 -9.44 11.01 -20.13
C THR A 461 -8.67 11.86 -21.14
N GLY A 462 -7.38 11.61 -21.33
CA GLY A 462 -6.52 12.39 -22.20
C GLY A 462 -6.64 12.01 -23.68
N SER A 463 -6.02 12.84 -24.51
CA SER A 463 -6.07 12.74 -25.97
C SER A 463 -4.82 12.09 -26.58
N THR A 464 -3.89 11.60 -25.77
CA THR A 464 -2.63 11.02 -26.26
C THR A 464 -2.85 9.63 -26.85
N ASP A 465 -3.61 8.78 -26.14
CA ASP A 465 -3.84 7.37 -26.47
C ASP A 465 -5.08 6.88 -25.66
N GLY A 466 -5.24 5.60 -25.35
CA GLY A 466 -6.44 5.10 -24.68
C GLY A 466 -6.26 3.85 -23.83
N GLY A 467 -7.25 2.95 -23.87
CA GLY A 467 -7.28 1.76 -23.01
C GLY A 467 -7.97 2.11 -21.70
N GLY A 468 -9.25 2.42 -21.76
CA GLY A 468 -10.04 2.78 -20.57
C GLY A 468 -9.95 1.70 -19.51
N GLY A 469 -10.10 0.43 -19.92
CA GLY A 469 -9.87 -0.74 -19.08
C GLY A 469 -8.39 -1.09 -18.98
N VAL A 470 -7.82 -1.58 -20.09
CA VAL A 470 -6.48 -2.15 -20.14
C VAL A 470 -5.65 -1.56 -21.29
N ARG A 471 -4.38 -1.28 -21.02
CA ARG A 471 -3.37 -0.99 -22.05
C ARG A 471 -2.28 -2.06 -22.05
N VAL A 472 -2.02 -2.66 -23.21
CA VAL A 472 -0.84 -3.51 -23.47
C VAL A 472 0.15 -2.75 -24.34
N PHE A 473 1.33 -2.42 -23.82
CA PHE A 473 2.38 -1.74 -24.59
C PHE A 473 3.07 -2.68 -25.59
N SER A 474 3.89 -2.13 -26.49
CA SER A 474 4.51 -2.86 -27.62
C SER A 474 5.33 -4.10 -27.22
N ASN A 475 5.98 -4.04 -26.06
CA ASN A 475 6.72 -5.17 -25.51
C ASN A 475 5.92 -5.99 -24.48
N GLY A 476 4.66 -5.64 -24.24
CA GLY A 476 3.78 -6.35 -23.32
C GLY A 476 3.06 -7.52 -23.97
N LYS A 477 2.76 -8.53 -23.16
CA LYS A 477 1.89 -9.65 -23.49
C LYS A 477 0.81 -9.80 -22.43
N LEU A 478 -0.41 -10.06 -22.91
CA LEU A 478 -1.55 -10.40 -22.08
C LEU A 478 -2.19 -11.71 -22.56
N THR A 479 -2.43 -12.62 -21.62
CA THR A 479 -3.33 -13.76 -21.81
C THR A 479 -4.64 -13.51 -21.08
N LEU A 480 -5.77 -13.51 -21.78
CA LEU A 480 -7.11 -13.41 -21.23
C LEU A 480 -7.81 -14.77 -21.35
N SER A 481 -7.83 -15.53 -20.27
CA SER A 481 -8.45 -16.86 -20.22
C SER A 481 -9.81 -16.87 -19.51
N GLY A 482 -10.11 -15.81 -18.75
CA GLY A 482 -11.40 -15.60 -18.09
C GLY A 482 -11.60 -14.16 -17.62
N GLY A 483 -12.58 -13.93 -16.75
CA GLY A 483 -12.90 -12.59 -16.26
C GLY A 483 -13.58 -11.68 -17.28
N ALA A 484 -13.78 -10.41 -16.90
CA ALA A 484 -14.47 -9.41 -17.71
C ALA A 484 -13.74 -8.06 -17.75
N ILE A 485 -13.60 -7.49 -18.94
CA ILE A 485 -13.20 -6.10 -19.18
C ILE A 485 -14.45 -5.36 -19.68
N SER A 486 -15.18 -4.71 -18.77
CA SER A 486 -16.55 -4.26 -19.05
C SER A 486 -16.88 -2.81 -18.67
N GLY A 487 -17.61 -2.08 -19.51
CA GLY A 487 -18.09 -0.74 -19.15
C GLY A 487 -16.99 0.31 -19.00
N ASN A 488 -15.79 0.04 -19.53
CA ASN A 488 -14.68 0.99 -19.47
C ASN A 488 -14.79 2.02 -20.60
N SER A 489 -14.19 3.20 -20.40
CA SER A 489 -14.28 4.29 -21.36
C SER A 489 -12.94 4.96 -21.63
N ALA A 490 -12.73 5.38 -22.88
CA ALA A 490 -11.57 6.17 -23.26
C ALA A 490 -12.01 7.36 -24.11
N LEU A 491 -11.32 8.49 -23.97
CA LEU A 491 -11.56 9.62 -24.87
C LEU A 491 -11.10 9.27 -26.29
N ARG A 492 -9.87 8.80 -26.48
CA ARG A 492 -9.30 8.63 -27.82
C ARG A 492 -9.54 7.28 -28.46
N THR A 493 -9.11 6.17 -27.86
CA THR A 493 -9.20 4.83 -28.47
C THR A 493 -9.33 3.73 -27.43
N GLY A 494 -9.83 2.55 -27.83
CA GLY A 494 -9.78 1.34 -26.99
C GLY A 494 -10.51 1.54 -25.66
N GLY A 495 -11.85 1.66 -25.69
CA GLY A 495 -12.63 1.81 -24.46
C GLY A 495 -12.32 0.69 -23.46
N GLY A 496 -12.30 -0.55 -23.96
CA GLY A 496 -11.93 -1.73 -23.19
C GLY A 496 -10.43 -1.95 -23.14
N LEU A 497 -9.83 -2.20 -24.30
CA LEU A 497 -8.44 -2.66 -24.43
C LEU A 497 -7.73 -1.93 -25.59
N VAL A 498 -6.49 -1.50 -25.35
CA VAL A 498 -5.55 -1.09 -26.39
C VAL A 498 -4.41 -2.09 -26.48
N VAL A 499 -4.08 -2.52 -27.69
CA VAL A 499 -3.03 -3.51 -27.98
C VAL A 499 -1.94 -2.90 -28.84
N GLY A 500 -0.79 -2.64 -28.22
CA GLY A 500 0.47 -2.37 -28.92
C GLY A 500 1.34 -3.62 -29.07
N GLY A 501 1.25 -4.58 -28.15
CA GLY A 501 2.03 -5.81 -28.12
C GLY A 501 1.23 -7.04 -28.57
N GLN A 502 1.18 -8.07 -27.72
CA GLN A 502 0.49 -9.32 -28.00
C GLN A 502 -0.65 -9.59 -27.02
N VAL A 503 -1.80 -10.02 -27.54
CA VAL A 503 -2.92 -10.54 -26.74
C VAL A 503 -3.31 -11.93 -27.24
N THR A 504 -3.52 -12.84 -26.30
CA THR A 504 -4.14 -14.15 -26.54
C THR A 504 -5.39 -14.26 -25.67
N MET A 505 -6.56 -14.38 -26.30
CA MET A 505 -7.83 -14.54 -25.62
C MET A 505 -8.36 -15.95 -25.86
N THR A 506 -8.35 -16.78 -24.82
CA THR A 506 -8.89 -18.14 -24.84
C THR A 506 -10.26 -18.23 -24.16
N GLY A 507 -10.66 -17.19 -23.44
CA GLY A 507 -11.93 -17.07 -22.75
C GLY A 507 -12.19 -15.63 -22.29
N GLY A 508 -13.12 -15.44 -21.37
CA GLY A 508 -13.48 -14.13 -20.83
C GLY A 508 -14.36 -13.28 -21.74
N GLU A 509 -14.61 -12.05 -21.29
CA GLU A 509 -15.51 -11.10 -21.94
C GLU A 509 -14.90 -9.70 -22.05
N ILE A 510 -15.02 -9.07 -23.21
CA ILE A 510 -14.74 -7.63 -23.42
C ILE A 510 -16.06 -6.98 -23.83
N SER A 511 -16.71 -6.25 -22.93
CA SER A 511 -18.08 -5.79 -23.19
C SER A 511 -18.49 -4.40 -22.73
N SER A 512 -19.47 -3.82 -23.41
CA SER A 512 -20.05 -2.53 -23.03
C SER A 512 -19.03 -1.40 -22.90
N ASN A 513 -17.85 -1.54 -23.51
CA ASN A 513 -16.81 -0.54 -23.45
C ASN A 513 -17.03 0.51 -24.53
N THR A 514 -16.64 1.76 -24.24
CA THR A 514 -17.00 2.91 -25.07
C THR A 514 -15.82 3.83 -25.36
N VAL A 515 -15.71 4.30 -26.60
CA VAL A 515 -14.88 5.46 -26.92
C VAL A 515 -15.77 6.69 -27.12
N THR A 516 -15.44 7.81 -26.45
CA THR A 516 -16.32 8.99 -26.44
C THR A 516 -15.86 10.11 -27.36
N GLY A 517 -14.58 10.15 -27.73
CA GLY A 517 -14.01 11.20 -28.59
C GLY A 517 -14.39 11.04 -30.05
N LYS A 518 -14.61 12.18 -30.72
CA LYS A 518 -14.97 12.28 -32.15
C LYS A 518 -14.09 13.28 -32.89
N GLY A 519 -12.93 13.63 -32.32
CA GLY A 519 -11.95 14.47 -32.99
C GLY A 519 -11.04 13.66 -33.92
N ASP A 520 -10.15 14.36 -34.62
CA ASP A 520 -9.15 13.73 -35.48
C ASP A 520 -8.29 12.73 -34.70
N GLY A 521 -8.16 11.51 -35.24
CA GLY A 521 -7.40 10.42 -34.61
C GLY A 521 -8.04 9.82 -33.34
N GLN A 522 -9.31 10.12 -33.07
CA GLN A 522 -10.09 9.58 -31.95
C GLN A 522 -11.22 8.66 -32.45
N GLY A 523 -11.92 8.02 -31.51
CA GLY A 523 -13.18 7.33 -31.79
C GLY A 523 -13.04 5.88 -32.22
N SER A 524 -11.88 5.26 -32.10
CA SER A 524 -11.63 3.91 -32.66
C SER A 524 -11.54 2.81 -31.59
N GLY A 525 -12.15 1.65 -31.88
CA GLY A 525 -12.03 0.44 -31.09
C GLY A 525 -12.79 0.51 -29.76
N GLY A 526 -14.11 0.34 -29.78
CA GLY A 526 -14.92 0.41 -28.55
C GLY A 526 -14.49 -0.66 -27.55
N GLY A 527 -14.44 -1.91 -28.01
CA GLY A 527 -13.90 -3.03 -27.25
C GLY A 527 -12.37 -3.05 -27.32
N VAL A 528 -11.82 -3.16 -28.53
CA VAL A 528 -10.39 -3.37 -28.76
C VAL A 528 -9.86 -2.42 -29.84
N GLN A 529 -8.81 -1.67 -29.52
CA GLN A 529 -7.97 -0.96 -30.49
C GLN A 529 -6.64 -1.70 -30.66
N MET A 530 -6.24 -1.98 -31.89
CA MET A 530 -4.93 -2.54 -32.22
C MET A 530 -4.06 -1.53 -32.97
N TYR A 531 -2.79 -1.43 -32.60
CA TYR A 531 -1.79 -0.63 -33.31
C TYR A 531 -0.99 -1.48 -34.32
N ALA A 532 -0.21 -0.80 -35.18
CA ALA A 532 0.71 -1.46 -36.10
C ALA A 532 1.64 -2.44 -35.36
N SER A 533 2.00 -3.54 -36.01
CA SER A 533 2.78 -4.67 -35.48
C SER A 533 2.16 -5.46 -34.32
N SER A 534 1.02 -5.03 -33.78
CA SER A 534 0.36 -5.76 -32.69
C SER A 534 -0.30 -7.05 -33.16
N THR A 535 -0.48 -8.00 -32.25
CA THR A 535 -1.15 -9.27 -32.53
C THR A 535 -2.25 -9.56 -31.51
N PHE A 536 -3.38 -10.05 -32.00
CA PHE A 536 -4.49 -10.51 -31.17
C PHE A 536 -5.01 -11.83 -31.72
N THR A 537 -4.93 -12.90 -30.92
CA THR A 537 -5.59 -14.17 -31.24
C THR A 537 -6.75 -14.42 -30.28
N ALA A 538 -7.96 -14.57 -30.83
CA ALA A 538 -9.18 -14.84 -30.07
C ALA A 538 -9.68 -16.25 -30.39
N SER A 539 -9.27 -17.25 -29.60
CA SER A 539 -9.69 -18.65 -29.76
C SER A 539 -10.90 -19.04 -28.89
N GLY A 540 -11.32 -18.16 -27.98
CA GLY A 540 -12.54 -18.33 -27.18
C GLY A 540 -12.96 -17.03 -26.50
N GLY A 541 -14.10 -17.07 -25.81
CA GLY A 541 -14.69 -15.90 -25.14
C GLY A 541 -15.52 -15.00 -26.06
N SER A 542 -15.80 -13.76 -25.62
CA SER A 542 -16.67 -12.83 -26.35
C SER A 542 -16.19 -11.37 -26.34
N ILE A 543 -16.40 -10.67 -27.46
CA ILE A 543 -16.24 -9.22 -27.60
C ILE A 543 -17.62 -8.67 -27.96
N LYS A 544 -18.34 -8.07 -27.00
CA LYS A 544 -19.75 -7.74 -27.21
C LYS A 544 -20.25 -6.41 -26.68
N ASP A 545 -21.28 -5.87 -27.32
CA ASP A 545 -21.99 -4.67 -26.86
C ASP A 545 -21.08 -3.43 -26.73
N ASN A 546 -19.92 -3.41 -27.39
CA ASN A 546 -18.99 -2.29 -27.34
C ASN A 546 -19.36 -1.23 -28.37
N THR A 547 -19.07 0.03 -28.05
CA THR A 547 -19.47 1.20 -28.85
C THR A 547 -18.30 2.11 -29.14
N ALA A 548 -18.13 2.48 -30.41
CA ALA A 548 -17.15 3.49 -30.83
C ALA A 548 -17.62 4.20 -32.09
N TRP A 549 -16.87 5.21 -32.52
CA TRP A 549 -17.14 5.89 -33.77
C TRP A 549 -16.74 5.00 -34.97
N TYR A 550 -15.58 4.35 -34.88
CA TYR A 550 -15.09 3.33 -35.82
C TYR A 550 -14.76 2.05 -35.07
N GLY A 551 -15.12 0.89 -35.63
CA GLY A 551 -14.74 -0.39 -35.01
C GLY A 551 -15.39 -0.55 -33.64
N GLY A 552 -16.73 -0.65 -33.59
CA GLY A 552 -17.47 -0.76 -32.32
C GLY A 552 -16.90 -1.87 -31.44
N GLY A 553 -16.69 -3.06 -32.02
CA GLY A 553 -16.02 -4.17 -31.37
C GLY A 553 -14.51 -4.02 -31.41
N VAL A 554 -13.94 -4.12 -32.61
CA VAL A 554 -12.49 -4.17 -32.83
C VAL A 554 -12.08 -3.22 -33.96
N PHE A 555 -11.01 -2.46 -33.74
CA PHE A 555 -10.29 -1.74 -34.78
C PHE A 555 -8.91 -2.36 -34.98
N VAL A 556 -8.63 -2.86 -36.18
CA VAL A 556 -7.34 -3.44 -36.57
C VAL A 556 -6.55 -2.39 -37.35
N GLY A 557 -5.55 -1.78 -36.73
CA GLY A 557 -4.78 -0.70 -37.33
C GLY A 557 -3.92 -1.13 -38.52
N GLY A 558 -3.86 -0.28 -39.55
CA GLY A 558 -3.04 -0.50 -40.73
C GLY A 558 -1.55 -0.35 -40.49
N ALA A 559 -0.78 -0.57 -41.56
CA ALA A 559 0.66 -0.36 -41.55
C ALA A 559 0.98 1.11 -41.30
N TYR A 560 2.02 1.36 -40.51
CA TYR A 560 2.46 2.70 -40.17
C TYR A 560 3.98 2.77 -40.24
N GLU A 561 4.50 3.71 -41.05
CA GLU A 561 5.93 3.78 -41.38
C GLU A 561 6.47 2.42 -41.84
N ASN A 562 7.50 1.90 -41.18
CA ASN A 562 8.10 0.59 -41.47
C ASN A 562 7.42 -0.57 -40.74
N SER A 563 6.36 -0.31 -39.95
CA SER A 563 5.65 -1.32 -39.18
C SER A 563 4.50 -1.92 -40.00
N PRO A 564 4.39 -3.26 -40.08
CA PRO A 564 3.23 -3.90 -40.70
C PRO A 564 1.93 -3.58 -39.95
N GLY A 565 0.79 -3.79 -40.62
CA GLY A 565 -0.51 -3.67 -39.96
C GLY A 565 -0.68 -4.64 -38.80
N GLY A 566 -1.52 -4.27 -37.84
CA GLY A 566 -1.93 -5.15 -36.75
C GLY A 566 -2.61 -6.41 -37.30
N GLN A 567 -2.47 -7.51 -36.57
CA GLN A 567 -2.96 -8.82 -37.01
C GLN A 567 -3.95 -9.40 -36.01
N PHE A 568 -5.23 -9.46 -36.41
CA PHE A 568 -6.28 -10.09 -35.63
C PHE A 568 -6.64 -11.46 -36.22
N ALA A 569 -6.61 -12.50 -35.39
CA ALA A 569 -7.03 -13.85 -35.73
C ALA A 569 -8.23 -14.26 -34.88
N LEU A 570 -9.40 -14.40 -35.50
CA LEU A 570 -10.60 -14.97 -34.89
C LEU A 570 -10.62 -16.49 -35.15
N SER A 571 -10.55 -17.26 -34.07
CA SER A 571 -10.39 -18.73 -34.11
C SER A 571 -11.21 -19.45 -33.04
N GLY A 572 -12.41 -18.94 -32.74
CA GLY A 572 -13.38 -19.59 -31.84
C GLY A 572 -14.17 -18.65 -30.95
N ALA A 573 -13.75 -17.38 -30.81
CA ALA A 573 -14.51 -16.38 -30.05
C ALA A 573 -15.76 -15.87 -30.80
N THR A 574 -16.64 -15.18 -30.06
CA THR A 574 -17.83 -14.50 -30.62
C THR A 574 -17.68 -12.98 -30.55
N VAL A 575 -17.92 -12.29 -31.66
CA VAL A 575 -17.97 -10.82 -31.75
C VAL A 575 -19.40 -10.40 -32.06
N SER A 576 -20.10 -9.81 -31.09
CA SER A 576 -21.55 -9.59 -31.23
C SER A 576 -22.11 -8.32 -30.61
N GLY A 577 -23.18 -7.77 -31.18
CA GLY A 577 -23.88 -6.62 -30.58
C GLY A 577 -23.07 -5.33 -30.56
N ASN A 578 -21.89 -5.30 -31.19
CA ASN A 578 -21.04 -4.12 -31.19
C ASN A 578 -21.53 -3.07 -32.19
N LYS A 579 -21.27 -1.80 -31.89
CA LYS A 579 -21.88 -0.67 -32.60
C LYS A 579 -20.87 0.41 -32.99
N ALA A 580 -20.81 0.71 -34.29
CA ALA A 580 -20.27 1.98 -34.77
C ALA A 580 -21.36 3.07 -34.72
N THR A 581 -21.01 4.34 -34.47
CA THR A 581 -21.98 5.44 -34.33
C THR A 581 -21.83 6.53 -35.39
N ASP A 582 -22.78 7.47 -35.42
CA ASP A 582 -22.67 8.78 -36.09
C ASP A 582 -22.18 8.73 -37.55
N GLY A 583 -22.80 7.87 -38.37
CA GLY A 583 -22.54 7.80 -39.80
C GLY A 583 -21.32 6.96 -40.22
N ASN A 584 -20.65 6.28 -39.29
CA ASN A 584 -19.42 5.54 -39.58
C ASN A 584 -19.60 4.02 -39.74
N VAL A 585 -18.49 3.28 -39.72
CA VAL A 585 -18.36 1.93 -40.28
C VAL A 585 -17.68 0.97 -39.30
N GLY A 586 -17.85 -0.33 -39.54
CA GLY A 586 -17.18 -1.38 -38.77
C GLY A 586 -17.85 -1.60 -37.41
N GLY A 587 -19.09 -2.10 -37.40
CA GLY A 587 -19.79 -2.41 -36.15
C GLY A 587 -19.03 -3.45 -35.33
N GLY A 588 -18.79 -4.62 -35.93
CA GLY A 588 -17.96 -5.68 -35.36
C GLY A 588 -16.48 -5.37 -35.49
N PHE A 589 -16.00 -5.27 -36.74
CA PHE A 589 -14.62 -4.99 -37.10
C PHE A 589 -14.51 -3.80 -38.04
N PHE A 590 -13.60 -2.88 -37.72
CA PHE A 590 -12.93 -2.02 -38.70
C PHE A 590 -11.54 -2.60 -38.95
N ASN A 591 -11.27 -3.04 -40.17
CA ASN A 591 -10.00 -3.64 -40.56
C ASN A 591 -9.25 -2.75 -41.53
N ASP A 592 -8.11 -2.22 -41.08
CA ASP A 592 -7.12 -1.50 -41.89
C ASP A 592 -5.78 -2.26 -41.96
N GLY A 593 -5.60 -3.24 -41.08
CA GLY A 593 -4.46 -4.15 -41.04
C GLY A 593 -4.78 -5.51 -41.65
N LYS A 594 -4.60 -6.57 -40.87
CA LYS A 594 -4.86 -7.95 -41.28
C LYS A 594 -5.87 -8.60 -40.35
N LEU A 595 -7.00 -9.02 -40.92
CA LEU A 595 -8.03 -9.80 -40.23
C LEU A 595 -8.12 -11.20 -40.86
N THR A 596 -8.04 -12.23 -40.02
CA THR A 596 -8.27 -13.62 -40.41
C THR A 596 -9.35 -14.24 -39.53
N ILE A 597 -10.39 -14.79 -40.15
CA ILE A 597 -11.48 -15.50 -39.47
C ILE A 597 -11.43 -16.98 -39.88
N SER A 598 -10.95 -17.83 -38.98
CA SER A 598 -10.82 -19.28 -39.20
C SER A 598 -11.95 -20.06 -38.56
N SER A 599 -12.49 -19.58 -37.44
CA SER A 599 -13.65 -20.14 -36.75
C SER A 599 -14.22 -19.10 -35.76
N GLY A 600 -15.39 -19.38 -35.17
CA GLY A 600 -16.13 -18.42 -34.35
C GLY A 600 -17.24 -17.70 -35.12
N SER A 601 -17.79 -16.64 -34.53
CA SER A 601 -18.95 -15.93 -35.07
C SER A 601 -18.84 -14.41 -34.94
N VAL A 602 -19.25 -13.69 -35.98
CA VAL A 602 -19.43 -12.24 -36.01
C VAL A 602 -20.90 -11.95 -36.33
N THR A 603 -21.70 -11.53 -35.34
CA THR A 603 -23.15 -11.47 -35.48
C THR A 603 -23.85 -10.35 -34.70
N GLY A 604 -24.96 -9.83 -35.21
CA GLY A 604 -25.75 -8.80 -34.53
C GLY A 604 -25.01 -7.46 -34.35
N ASN A 605 -23.91 -7.24 -35.08
CA ASN A 605 -23.16 -6.00 -35.00
C ASN A 605 -23.79 -4.95 -35.94
N THR A 606 -23.66 -3.68 -35.57
CA THR A 606 -24.36 -2.57 -36.25
C THR A 606 -23.42 -1.42 -36.61
N ALA A 607 -23.59 -0.90 -37.83
CA ALA A 607 -22.98 0.34 -38.29
C ALA A 607 -24.03 1.20 -39.03
N PRO A 608 -23.91 2.53 -39.03
CA PRO A 608 -24.79 3.38 -39.82
C PRO A 608 -24.59 3.28 -41.33
N ARG A 609 -23.34 3.12 -41.79
CA ARG A 609 -23.02 3.25 -43.23
C ARG A 609 -22.67 1.93 -43.91
N SER A 610 -21.67 1.21 -43.40
CA SER A 610 -21.24 -0.07 -43.98
C SER A 610 -20.38 -0.87 -42.99
N GLY A 611 -20.18 -2.15 -43.30
CA GLY A 611 -19.40 -3.06 -42.48
C GLY A 611 -20.05 -3.28 -41.13
N GLY A 612 -21.31 -3.71 -41.12
CA GLY A 612 -22.01 -4.06 -39.88
C GLY A 612 -21.22 -5.11 -39.12
N GLY A 613 -20.86 -6.19 -39.81
CA GLY A 613 -19.94 -7.22 -39.32
C GLY A 613 -18.49 -6.79 -39.48
N VAL A 614 -18.01 -6.66 -40.72
CA VAL A 614 -16.63 -6.33 -41.07
C VAL A 614 -16.58 -5.23 -42.12
N PHE A 615 -15.91 -4.12 -41.82
CA PHE A 615 -15.46 -3.13 -42.80
C PHE A 615 -13.97 -3.37 -43.11
N ASN A 616 -13.61 -3.55 -44.38
CA ASN A 616 -12.22 -3.63 -44.81
C ASN A 616 -11.84 -2.38 -45.60
N SER A 617 -10.79 -1.68 -45.17
CA SER A 617 -10.23 -0.55 -45.91
C SER A 617 -9.55 -1.03 -47.20
N LYS A 618 -9.30 -0.09 -48.13
CA LYS A 618 -8.63 -0.37 -49.41
C LYS A 618 -7.28 -1.09 -49.28
N ARG A 619 -6.56 -0.89 -48.17
CA ARG A 619 -5.22 -1.45 -47.93
C ARG A 619 -5.23 -2.67 -47.00
N ALA A 620 -6.40 -3.04 -46.49
CA ALA A 620 -6.53 -4.11 -45.54
C ALA A 620 -6.37 -5.49 -46.19
N THR A 621 -5.84 -6.44 -45.43
CA THR A 621 -5.87 -7.86 -45.78
C THR A 621 -7.00 -8.53 -45.01
N TYR A 622 -7.89 -9.22 -45.72
CA TYR A 622 -9.00 -9.97 -45.14
C TYR A 622 -9.03 -11.40 -45.67
N ALA A 623 -9.12 -12.36 -44.75
CA ALA A 623 -9.28 -13.77 -45.08
C ALA A 623 -10.33 -14.41 -44.16
N GLN A 624 -11.29 -15.12 -44.74
CA GLN A 624 -12.28 -15.90 -44.01
C GLN A 624 -12.26 -17.37 -44.50
N PRO A 625 -11.23 -18.16 -44.15
CA PRO A 625 -11.22 -19.59 -44.46
C PRO A 625 -12.28 -20.39 -43.69
N GLY A 626 -12.87 -19.84 -42.62
CA GLY A 626 -13.95 -20.47 -41.87
C GLY A 626 -14.73 -19.47 -41.01
N GLY A 627 -15.43 -19.97 -39.99
CA GLY A 627 -16.29 -19.14 -39.12
C GLY A 627 -17.52 -18.54 -39.84
N SER A 628 -18.34 -17.80 -39.09
CA SER A 628 -19.57 -17.18 -39.60
C SER A 628 -19.55 -15.65 -39.44
N VAL A 629 -19.96 -14.93 -40.49
CA VAL A 629 -20.22 -13.47 -40.43
C VAL A 629 -21.65 -13.24 -40.92
N THR A 630 -22.61 -13.19 -40.00
CA THR A 630 -24.05 -13.26 -40.32
C THR A 630 -24.91 -12.42 -39.39
N GLY A 631 -26.02 -11.88 -39.92
CA GLY A 631 -27.00 -11.14 -39.12
C GLY A 631 -26.47 -9.80 -38.62
N ASN A 632 -25.57 -9.16 -39.37
CA ASN A 632 -25.06 -7.83 -39.07
C ASN A 632 -25.73 -6.76 -39.95
N ASN A 633 -25.81 -5.52 -39.47
CA ASN A 633 -26.48 -4.42 -40.16
C ASN A 633 -25.50 -3.24 -40.37
N PRO A 634 -25.40 -2.67 -41.58
CA PRO A 634 -26.26 -2.89 -42.74
C PRO A 634 -25.85 -4.10 -43.59
N ASP A 635 -24.62 -4.58 -43.41
CA ASP A 635 -24.05 -5.68 -44.17
C ASP A 635 -23.14 -6.55 -43.28
N ASN A 636 -22.86 -7.77 -43.74
CA ASN A 636 -21.96 -8.69 -43.05
C ASN A 636 -20.49 -8.33 -43.30
N VAL A 637 -20.13 -8.08 -44.56
CA VAL A 637 -18.78 -7.72 -44.98
C VAL A 637 -18.86 -6.65 -46.06
N PHE A 638 -18.09 -5.58 -45.90
CA PHE A 638 -17.90 -4.52 -46.89
C PHE A 638 -16.42 -4.34 -47.18
N ASN A 639 -16.05 -4.30 -48.46
CA ASN A 639 -14.69 -4.01 -48.92
C ASN A 639 -14.66 -2.67 -49.64
N GLU A 640 -13.81 -1.76 -49.18
CA GLU A 640 -13.61 -0.48 -49.87
C GLU A 640 -12.88 -0.70 -51.21
N PRO A 641 -13.40 -0.14 -52.32
CA PRO A 641 -12.87 -0.36 -53.67
C PRO A 641 -11.50 0.30 -53.95
#